data_AF-W4V5H4-F1
#
_entry.id   AF-W4V5H4-F1
#
_cell.length_a   1.000
_cell.length_b   1.000
_cell.length_c   1.000
_cell.angle_alpha   90.00
_cell.angle_beta   90.00
_cell.angle_gamma   90.00
#
_symmetry.space_group_name_H-M   'P 1'
#
loop_
_entity.id
_entity.type
_entity.pdbx_description
1 polymer ?
#
loop_
_entity_poly.entity_id
_entity_poly.type
_entity_poly.pdbx_seq_one_letter_code
_entity_poly.pdbx_strand_id
1 'polypeptide(L)'
;MEMKKIIGLLLSAILATNFVLSLAQSKAANLEQQHIYINELMASNKSTVRDGDLDDPKHGASGGAYSDWIELYNASNEPVDLTGCSISDDGATWVFPQGSIPPKGYLVIWASDKDKVTSDGQLHTNFKLSADGERVVLKSPDGSVIDSVTYGRLADDESYGRNPDGSDEFTIFSKATPNASNNNSHAIVLEPVFSHQAGFYTEEFELELSANQENTKIYYTLDGSDPKPGESGTFEYSGKIKIKSRAGEPNVLSMINTGDYYWNPPLGEVFKCTVVKAAAVRTDGQASRTVTRSYFVDSDMMTRYSLPVISIVTDKANLFDKDTGIYLNSNKSGADWERPAHIEFFENNGTPGFSHYCGIRLHGGGSKGFAQKSLRIYADRGYDYKEKISYDIFPGLKDKVTGKSITDFKRLILRNSGNDWSNSMFRDALMHKLVSHLNLDTQAYRPSVVFINGEYWGIHNIRERYDNIYFASHYNLDKDNVVLLEVTYLGTIVANEGTDEDVQAYTNEIIDFLKSNDITQKDNYEYIKTKMDVDNFIDYNVANIYFANNDWPQNNVTMWKYKTKDGLYHPEAPYGQDGRWRWIIKDTDFGFGGPFMGSSGVSHNTLNHASENTQNEWAVFLFKKLLENSEFRNAFINRMADYLNTCFDPELVTNTIDEMKDAIASSIPEHNARWQAISDWDGEIELMRTFAKRRPDYVTEHIISKFRRFGVTGTYSVKLETDSSMGFIRINSIDLKSTTRGVNNPEAWTGKYFKGVPLTIKAIPKEGYVFERWEGTDEASDTLVLTPTKDISLKAVFKKASSTECKISGYVKPDLFSKADDIKADFKVEVLGLNVSALTDKDGYFELTVPESNTGYVFKISKTNYLSREIKKDTVLNDMALSSKESPLILWAGDVEIDGISDGAINLIDIMEVAKAFNTTPADEKYKADMDFNKNNAINMEDIVIIAKHFSATSDDYE
;
A
#
# COMPACT_ATOMS: atom_id res chain seq x y z
N MET A 1 77.62 41.06 -6.94
CA MET A 1 76.85 40.88 -8.19
C MET A 1 75.70 39.92 -7.90
N GLU A 2 74.73 40.32 -7.06
CA GLU A 2 73.67 39.40 -6.61
C GLU A 2 72.43 40.15 -6.09
N MET A 3 72.25 41.41 -6.51
CA MET A 3 71.11 42.25 -6.09
C MET A 3 70.23 42.70 -7.27
N LYS A 4 70.53 42.23 -8.50
CA LYS A 4 69.72 42.49 -9.72
C LYS A 4 68.90 41.29 -10.20
N LYS A 5 69.03 40.10 -9.59
CA LYS A 5 68.19 38.92 -9.89
C LYS A 5 67.01 38.72 -8.92
N ILE A 6 67.01 39.36 -7.75
CA ILE A 6 65.97 39.19 -6.72
C ILE A 6 64.80 40.19 -6.90
N ILE A 7 65.01 41.33 -7.56
CA ILE A 7 63.93 42.32 -7.79
C ILE A 7 63.07 41.98 -9.03
N GLY A 8 63.56 41.16 -9.96
CA GLY A 8 62.83 40.77 -11.18
C GLY A 8 61.79 39.65 -10.99
N LEU A 9 61.91 38.82 -9.96
CA LEU A 9 60.98 37.69 -9.69
C LEU A 9 59.89 38.04 -8.67
N LEU A 10 60.07 39.10 -7.88
CA LEU A 10 59.06 39.59 -6.93
C LEU A 10 58.03 40.55 -7.57
N LEU A 11 58.33 41.12 -8.74
CA LEU A 11 57.39 41.98 -9.49
C LEU A 11 56.48 41.22 -10.47
N SER A 12 56.81 39.97 -10.85
CA SER A 12 55.95 39.14 -11.71
C SER A 12 54.90 38.35 -10.93
N ALA A 13 55.14 38.00 -9.67
CA ALA A 13 54.18 37.26 -8.84
C ALA A 13 53.09 38.16 -8.21
N ILE A 14 53.40 39.43 -7.90
CA ILE A 14 52.44 40.39 -7.33
C ILE A 14 51.53 41.01 -8.40
N LEU A 15 51.96 41.05 -9.67
CA LEU A 15 51.09 41.42 -10.78
C LEU A 15 50.18 40.28 -11.24
N ALA A 16 50.59 39.01 -11.13
CA ALA A 16 49.74 37.88 -11.53
C ALA A 16 48.60 37.59 -10.54
N THR A 17 48.81 37.76 -9.23
CA THR A 17 47.76 37.55 -8.22
C THR A 17 46.77 38.71 -8.12
N ASN A 18 47.21 39.96 -8.31
CA ASN A 18 46.29 41.11 -8.37
C ASN A 18 45.48 41.16 -9.68
N PHE A 19 45.99 40.62 -10.79
CA PHE A 19 45.21 40.53 -12.03
C PHE A 19 44.09 39.49 -11.91
N VAL A 20 44.37 38.29 -11.36
CA VAL A 20 43.37 37.22 -11.20
C VAL A 20 42.32 37.56 -10.13
N LEU A 21 42.68 38.23 -9.04
CA LEU A 21 41.70 38.71 -8.04
C LEU A 21 40.87 39.89 -8.58
N SER A 22 41.46 40.79 -9.36
CA SER A 22 40.71 41.90 -9.99
C SER A 22 39.80 41.45 -11.14
N LEU A 23 40.14 40.38 -11.86
CA LEU A 23 39.28 39.78 -12.91
C LEU A 23 38.12 38.97 -12.31
N ALA A 24 38.34 38.30 -11.18
CA ALA A 24 37.27 37.63 -10.43
C ALA A 24 36.33 38.64 -9.74
N GLN A 25 36.88 39.70 -9.12
CA GLN A 25 36.08 40.79 -8.55
C GLN A 25 35.38 41.65 -9.62
N SER A 26 35.95 41.82 -10.82
CA SER A 26 35.28 42.51 -11.93
C SER A 26 34.24 41.66 -12.67
N LYS A 27 34.32 40.32 -12.59
CA LYS A 27 33.24 39.41 -13.04
C LYS A 27 32.10 39.37 -12.02
N ALA A 28 32.41 39.31 -10.73
CA ALA A 28 31.42 39.33 -9.64
C ALA A 28 30.66 40.67 -9.54
N ALA A 29 31.35 41.81 -9.66
CA ALA A 29 30.72 43.14 -9.67
C ALA A 29 29.87 43.41 -10.94
N ASN A 30 30.04 42.62 -12.01
CA ASN A 30 29.19 42.69 -13.21
C ASN A 30 27.93 41.82 -13.08
N LEU A 31 27.93 40.77 -12.26
CA LEU A 31 26.77 39.87 -12.07
C LEU A 31 25.73 40.43 -11.08
N GLU A 32 26.14 41.20 -10.06
CA GLU A 32 25.19 41.99 -9.24
C GLU A 32 24.54 43.16 -10.02
N GLN A 33 25.08 43.51 -11.20
CA GLN A 33 24.49 44.48 -12.15
C GLN A 33 23.84 43.81 -13.37
N GLN A 34 23.81 42.47 -13.44
CA GLN A 34 23.19 41.73 -14.54
C GLN A 34 21.88 41.12 -14.08
N HIS A 35 20.81 41.61 -14.71
CA HIS A 35 19.42 41.24 -14.50
C HIS A 35 19.12 39.76 -14.89
N ILE A 36 19.71 38.78 -14.20
CA ILE A 36 19.35 37.36 -14.31
C ILE A 36 18.30 37.04 -13.26
N TYR A 37 17.20 36.42 -13.71
CA TYR A 37 16.11 36.03 -12.85
C TYR A 37 15.84 34.54 -12.97
N ILE A 38 15.50 33.90 -11.86
CA ILE A 38 14.73 32.66 -11.90
C ILE A 38 13.34 33.05 -12.38
N ASN A 39 13.03 32.67 -13.62
CA ASN A 39 11.91 33.24 -14.38
C ASN A 39 10.66 32.36 -14.28
N GLU A 40 10.83 31.04 -14.36
CA GLU A 40 9.76 30.06 -14.31
C GLU A 40 10.32 28.73 -13.81
N LEU A 41 9.53 27.93 -13.11
CA LEU A 41 9.88 26.56 -12.71
C LEU A 41 8.66 25.66 -12.73
N MET A 42 8.88 24.35 -12.90
CA MET A 42 7.84 23.33 -12.83
C MET A 42 8.36 22.13 -12.05
N ALA A 43 7.69 21.83 -10.94
CA ALA A 43 8.08 20.78 -10.00
C ALA A 43 7.33 19.45 -10.18
N SER A 44 6.40 19.38 -11.14
CA SER A 44 5.82 18.10 -11.56
C SER A 44 5.45 18.12 -13.04
N ASN A 45 6.43 17.87 -13.88
CA ASN A 45 6.24 17.81 -15.33
C ASN A 45 5.75 16.40 -15.73
N LYS A 46 4.51 16.27 -16.24
CA LYS A 46 3.96 14.99 -16.71
C LYS A 46 3.81 14.93 -18.22
N SER A 47 3.57 16.07 -18.84
CA SER A 47 3.26 16.15 -20.26
C SER A 47 3.74 17.43 -20.95
N THR A 48 4.14 18.46 -20.20
CA THR A 48 4.45 19.79 -20.73
C THR A 48 5.62 19.77 -21.72
N VAL A 49 6.78 19.28 -21.28
CA VAL A 49 8.00 19.30 -22.11
C VAL A 49 8.93 18.16 -21.72
N ARG A 50 9.50 17.44 -22.70
CA ARG A 50 10.49 16.41 -22.42
C ARG A 50 11.87 17.02 -22.29
N ASP A 51 12.70 16.39 -21.46
CA ASP A 51 14.03 16.89 -21.18
C ASP A 51 14.96 16.85 -22.39
N GLY A 52 14.70 15.96 -23.35
CA GLY A 52 15.50 15.82 -24.55
C GLY A 52 16.71 14.91 -24.38
N ASP A 53 16.84 14.23 -23.25
CA ASP A 53 17.95 13.33 -22.93
C ASP A 53 17.84 12.03 -23.74
N LEU A 54 18.43 12.02 -24.94
CA LEU A 54 18.43 10.86 -25.84
C LEU A 54 19.27 9.69 -25.33
N ASP A 55 20.17 9.95 -24.38
CA ASP A 55 21.02 8.95 -23.75
C ASP A 55 20.31 8.23 -22.58
N ASP A 56 19.06 8.60 -22.27
CA ASP A 56 18.24 7.94 -21.25
C ASP A 56 17.83 6.52 -21.72
N PRO A 57 18.20 5.44 -21.00
CA PRO A 57 17.96 4.07 -21.44
C PRO A 57 16.47 3.69 -21.45
N LYS A 58 15.62 4.44 -20.73
CA LYS A 58 14.19 4.16 -20.61
C LYS A 58 13.36 5.07 -21.52
N HIS A 59 13.77 6.33 -21.69
CA HIS A 59 12.96 7.37 -22.33
C HIS A 59 13.62 8.03 -23.55
N GLY A 60 14.90 7.75 -23.85
CA GLY A 60 15.65 8.41 -24.93
C GLY A 60 14.99 8.26 -26.31
N ALA A 61 14.43 7.09 -26.63
CA ALA A 61 13.71 6.86 -27.89
C ALA A 61 12.42 7.69 -28.04
N SER A 62 11.89 8.25 -26.94
CA SER A 62 10.73 9.15 -26.92
C SER A 62 11.11 10.63 -26.80
N GLY A 63 12.41 10.95 -26.91
CA GLY A 63 12.91 12.32 -26.75
C GLY A 63 13.15 12.72 -25.29
N GLY A 64 13.47 11.77 -24.41
CA GLY A 64 13.79 12.03 -23.00
C GLY A 64 12.59 11.91 -22.04
N ALA A 65 12.87 12.11 -20.75
CA ALA A 65 11.87 12.03 -19.67
C ALA A 65 11.13 13.36 -19.47
N TYR A 66 9.95 13.34 -18.84
CA TYR A 66 9.34 14.58 -18.34
C TYR A 66 9.97 14.92 -17.00
N SER A 67 11.14 15.57 -17.05
CA SER A 67 11.87 16.01 -15.86
C SER A 67 11.36 17.37 -15.38
N ASP A 68 11.44 17.60 -14.07
CA ASP A 68 11.19 18.92 -13.49
C ASP A 68 12.23 19.91 -14.03
N TRP A 69 11.93 21.20 -14.00
CA TRP A 69 12.82 22.20 -14.60
C TRP A 69 12.72 23.57 -13.98
N ILE A 70 13.80 24.33 -14.16
CA ILE A 70 13.97 25.71 -13.74
C ILE A 70 14.45 26.50 -14.96
N GLU A 71 13.83 27.63 -15.24
CA GLU A 71 14.22 28.55 -16.30
C GLU A 71 14.85 29.81 -15.73
N LEU A 72 15.98 30.20 -16.32
CA LEU A 72 16.61 31.49 -16.08
C LEU A 72 16.36 32.45 -17.24
N TYR A 73 16.08 33.72 -16.93
CA TYR A 73 15.90 34.79 -17.91
C TYR A 73 16.99 35.86 -17.77
N ASN A 74 17.60 36.25 -18.90
CA ASN A 74 18.55 37.35 -18.96
C ASN A 74 17.88 38.65 -19.44
N ALA A 75 17.53 39.55 -18.52
CA ALA A 75 16.94 40.84 -18.88
C ALA A 75 17.96 41.90 -19.31
N SER A 76 19.26 41.57 -19.43
CA SER A 76 20.28 42.49 -19.95
C SER A 76 20.33 42.49 -21.49
N ASN A 77 21.11 43.41 -22.06
CA ASN A 77 21.36 43.49 -23.51
C ASN A 77 22.65 42.79 -23.94
N GLU A 78 23.35 42.11 -23.02
CA GLU A 78 24.59 41.40 -23.27
C GLU A 78 24.43 39.92 -22.87
N PRO A 79 25.16 38.98 -23.50
CA PRO A 79 25.13 37.58 -23.08
C PRO A 79 25.74 37.43 -21.68
N VAL A 80 25.15 36.57 -20.85
CA VAL A 80 25.63 36.28 -19.49
C VAL A 80 26.19 34.86 -19.42
N ASP A 81 27.42 34.72 -18.96
CA ASP A 81 28.13 33.46 -18.73
C ASP A 81 27.84 32.98 -17.30
N LEU A 82 27.27 31.77 -17.18
CA LEU A 82 26.91 31.16 -15.90
C LEU A 82 27.99 30.23 -15.35
N THR A 83 29.11 30.05 -16.05
CA THR A 83 30.16 29.11 -15.63
C THR A 83 30.63 29.39 -14.21
N GLY A 84 30.52 28.39 -13.32
CA GLY A 84 30.87 28.49 -11.91
C GLY A 84 29.81 29.13 -11.01
N CYS A 85 28.69 29.62 -11.53
CA CYS A 85 27.51 29.93 -10.73
C CYS A 85 26.95 28.64 -10.11
N SER A 86 26.11 28.75 -9.08
CA SER A 86 25.44 27.60 -8.49
C SER A 86 23.93 27.82 -8.36
N ILE A 87 23.16 26.75 -8.56
CA ILE A 87 21.72 26.70 -8.25
C ILE A 87 21.47 25.63 -7.19
N SER A 88 20.62 25.93 -6.20
CA SER A 88 20.33 25.03 -5.09
C SER A 88 18.85 24.97 -4.79
N ASP A 89 18.36 23.81 -4.34
CA ASP A 89 17.09 23.65 -3.62
C ASP A 89 17.35 23.70 -2.10
N ASP A 90 16.41 23.19 -1.28
CA ASP A 90 16.55 23.15 0.18
C ASP A 90 17.56 22.09 0.68
N GLY A 91 17.99 21.13 -0.15
CA GLY A 91 18.79 19.96 0.26
C GLY A 91 20.12 19.78 -0.50
N ALA A 92 20.27 20.36 -1.68
CA ALA A 92 21.37 20.13 -2.61
C ALA A 92 21.80 21.42 -3.31
N THR A 93 23.06 21.46 -3.78
CA THR A 93 23.60 22.56 -4.58
C THR A 93 24.29 21.99 -5.80
N TRP A 94 23.99 22.55 -6.96
CA TRP A 94 24.56 22.17 -8.25
C TRP A 94 25.30 23.36 -8.87
N VAL A 95 26.51 23.13 -9.38
CA VAL A 95 27.37 24.17 -9.96
C VAL A 95 27.33 24.07 -11.48
N PHE A 96 27.08 25.18 -12.17
CA PHE A 96 27.06 25.24 -13.62
C PHE A 96 28.46 24.92 -14.18
N PRO A 97 28.64 23.78 -14.88
CA PRO A 97 29.94 23.44 -15.47
C PRO A 97 30.24 24.29 -16.70
N GLN A 98 29.18 24.76 -17.37
CA GLN A 98 29.17 25.65 -18.52
C GLN A 98 27.75 26.18 -18.72
N GLY A 99 27.60 27.27 -19.47
CA GLY A 99 26.30 27.80 -19.87
C GLY A 99 26.34 29.30 -20.14
N SER A 100 25.60 29.75 -21.16
CA SER A 100 25.44 31.18 -21.42
C SER A 100 24.01 31.50 -21.83
N ILE A 101 23.44 32.56 -21.26
CA ILE A 101 22.12 33.05 -21.63
C ILE A 101 22.29 34.25 -22.58
N PRO A 102 21.79 34.20 -23.84
CA PRO A 102 21.81 35.34 -24.75
C PRO A 102 21.12 36.59 -24.18
N PRO A 103 21.38 37.80 -24.73
CA PRO A 103 20.61 38.99 -24.42
C PRO A 103 19.10 38.75 -24.58
N LYS A 104 18.29 39.09 -23.57
CA LYS A 104 16.84 38.85 -23.57
C LYS A 104 16.45 37.38 -23.80
N GLY A 105 17.38 36.45 -23.59
CA GLY A 105 17.21 35.01 -23.79
C GLY A 105 16.85 34.27 -22.51
N TYR A 106 16.55 32.99 -22.68
CA TYR A 106 16.12 32.06 -21.64
C TYR A 106 17.06 30.84 -21.64
N LEU A 107 17.16 30.17 -20.50
CA LEU A 107 17.87 28.90 -20.37
C LEU A 107 17.11 27.98 -19.41
N VAL A 108 16.71 26.81 -19.90
CA VAL A 108 16.12 25.74 -19.09
C VAL A 108 17.22 24.86 -18.49
N ILE A 109 17.09 24.56 -17.21
CA ILE A 109 17.88 23.60 -16.45
C ILE A 109 16.94 22.50 -15.94
N TRP A 110 17.25 21.24 -16.23
CA TRP A 110 16.45 20.10 -15.81
C TRP A 110 16.81 19.69 -14.38
N ALA A 111 15.84 19.79 -13.47
CA ALA A 111 15.93 19.27 -12.12
C ALA A 111 15.59 17.77 -12.12
N SER A 112 16.49 16.96 -12.67
CA SER A 112 16.21 15.55 -12.97
C SER A 112 16.91 14.54 -12.07
N ASP A 113 17.79 14.98 -11.17
CA ASP A 113 18.68 14.11 -10.38
C ASP A 113 19.55 13.18 -11.26
N LYS A 114 20.09 13.73 -12.35
CA LYS A 114 20.97 13.00 -13.29
C LYS A 114 22.42 13.49 -13.23
N ASP A 115 22.67 14.66 -12.65
CA ASP A 115 23.97 15.32 -12.49
C ASP A 115 24.88 15.23 -13.73
N LYS A 116 24.40 15.77 -14.86
CA LYS A 116 25.12 15.65 -16.13
C LYS A 116 24.88 16.80 -17.08
N VAL A 117 25.75 16.86 -18.09
CA VAL A 117 25.51 17.62 -19.31
C VAL A 117 25.39 16.64 -20.46
N THR A 118 24.28 16.68 -21.20
CA THR A 118 24.06 15.80 -22.35
C THR A 118 24.95 16.18 -23.53
N SER A 119 25.04 15.30 -24.53
CA SER A 119 25.84 15.53 -25.74
C SER A 119 25.39 16.75 -26.56
N ASP A 120 24.12 17.16 -26.45
CA ASP A 120 23.57 18.38 -27.06
C ASP A 120 23.59 19.60 -26.13
N GLY A 121 24.17 19.47 -24.93
CA GLY A 121 24.48 20.58 -24.03
C GLY A 121 23.39 20.93 -23.01
N GLN A 122 22.38 20.08 -22.83
CA GLN A 122 21.34 20.26 -21.81
C GLN A 122 21.92 20.05 -20.41
N LEU A 123 21.46 20.86 -19.47
CA LEU A 123 21.97 20.89 -18.10
C LEU A 123 21.03 20.13 -17.18
N HIS A 124 21.53 19.11 -16.49
CA HIS A 124 20.78 18.30 -15.53
C HIS A 124 21.39 18.41 -14.13
N THR A 125 20.61 18.84 -13.15
CA THR A 125 21.07 18.95 -11.76
C THR A 125 21.15 17.59 -11.07
N ASN A 126 21.77 17.57 -9.90
CA ASN A 126 21.84 16.45 -8.97
C ASN A 126 20.66 16.42 -7.97
N PHE A 127 19.54 17.06 -8.31
CA PHE A 127 18.33 17.11 -7.49
C PHE A 127 17.07 17.19 -8.34
N LYS A 128 15.91 17.02 -7.71
CA LYS A 128 14.57 17.23 -8.29
C LYS A 128 13.83 18.28 -7.48
N LEU A 129 12.78 18.83 -8.07
CA LEU A 129 11.96 19.80 -7.37
C LEU A 129 10.84 19.15 -6.57
N SER A 130 10.50 19.73 -5.41
CA SER A 130 9.36 19.32 -4.60
C SER A 130 8.05 19.92 -5.13
N ALA A 131 7.08 19.07 -5.49
CA ALA A 131 5.75 19.53 -5.91
C ALA A 131 4.95 20.20 -4.77
N ASP A 132 5.31 19.96 -3.50
CA ASP A 132 4.67 20.61 -2.34
C ASP A 132 5.23 22.01 -2.04
N GLY A 133 6.30 22.42 -2.75
CA GLY A 133 6.97 23.70 -2.62
C GLY A 133 8.30 23.63 -1.86
N GLU A 134 9.24 24.48 -2.26
CA GLU A 134 10.56 24.65 -1.65
C GLU A 134 11.19 25.98 -2.08
N ARG A 135 12.43 26.23 -1.67
CA ARG A 135 13.21 27.40 -2.10
C ARG A 135 14.29 27.03 -3.11
N VAL A 136 14.32 27.76 -4.23
CA VAL A 136 15.40 27.71 -5.23
C VAL A 136 16.24 28.97 -5.15
N VAL A 137 17.57 28.82 -5.11
CA VAL A 137 18.52 29.95 -5.00
C VAL A 137 19.59 29.86 -6.09
N LEU A 138 19.77 30.95 -6.84
CA LEU A 138 20.86 31.13 -7.80
C LEU A 138 21.94 32.02 -7.17
N LYS A 139 23.20 31.57 -7.20
CA LYS A 139 24.36 32.30 -6.65
C LYS A 139 25.47 32.45 -7.68
N SER A 140 26.21 33.56 -7.59
CA SER A 140 27.44 33.80 -8.34
C SER A 140 28.60 32.94 -7.83
N PRO A 141 29.72 32.82 -8.58
CA PRO A 141 30.87 32.00 -8.18
C PRO A 141 31.55 32.41 -6.87
N ASP A 142 31.35 33.65 -6.42
CA ASP A 142 31.84 34.16 -5.14
C ASP A 142 30.87 33.92 -3.96
N GLY A 143 29.71 33.28 -4.24
CA GLY A 143 28.70 32.90 -3.26
C GLY A 143 27.59 33.94 -3.02
N SER A 144 27.64 35.10 -3.69
CA SER A 144 26.59 36.12 -3.59
C SER A 144 25.28 35.64 -4.24
N VAL A 145 24.13 35.96 -3.66
CA VAL A 145 22.82 35.55 -4.20
C VAL A 145 22.47 36.46 -5.38
N ILE A 146 22.26 35.88 -6.56
CA ILE A 146 21.80 36.58 -7.76
C ILE A 146 20.27 36.70 -7.71
N ASP A 147 19.57 35.59 -7.48
CA ASP A 147 18.12 35.56 -7.34
C ASP A 147 17.69 34.38 -6.47
N SER A 148 16.50 34.46 -5.88
CA SER A 148 15.87 33.32 -5.20
C SER A 148 14.36 33.37 -5.30
N VAL A 149 13.74 32.21 -5.43
CA VAL A 149 12.28 32.06 -5.42
C VAL A 149 11.89 31.00 -4.39
N THR A 150 10.82 31.27 -3.65
CA THR A 150 10.14 30.28 -2.82
C THR A 150 8.76 30.09 -3.41
N TYR A 151 8.43 28.86 -3.78
CA TYR A 151 7.14 28.54 -4.37
C TYR A 151 6.38 27.57 -3.46
N GLY A 152 5.04 27.64 -3.53
CA GLY A 152 4.16 26.71 -2.83
C GLY A 152 3.85 25.49 -3.67
N ARG A 153 2.87 24.72 -3.24
CA ARG A 153 2.46 23.51 -3.96
C ARG A 153 2.01 23.79 -5.40
N LEU A 154 2.53 23.02 -6.35
CA LEU A 154 2.15 23.03 -7.77
C LEU A 154 1.48 21.71 -8.13
N ALA A 155 0.42 21.75 -8.94
CA ALA A 155 -0.14 20.54 -9.53
C ALA A 155 0.71 20.04 -10.71
N ASP A 156 0.37 18.85 -11.22
CA ASP A 156 0.96 18.31 -12.45
C ASP A 156 0.81 19.32 -13.60
N ASP A 157 1.91 19.58 -14.28
CA ASP A 157 2.03 20.50 -15.42
C ASP A 157 1.68 21.98 -15.13
N GLU A 158 1.59 22.38 -13.85
CA GLU A 158 1.58 23.79 -13.44
C GLU A 158 3.01 24.31 -13.22
N SER A 159 3.29 25.53 -13.68
CA SER A 159 4.56 26.21 -13.45
C SER A 159 4.37 27.43 -12.56
N TYR A 160 5.40 27.78 -11.79
CA TYR A 160 5.45 29.02 -11.01
C TYR A 160 6.46 29.96 -11.65
N GLY A 161 6.04 31.17 -12.02
CA GLY A 161 6.94 32.08 -12.71
C GLY A 161 6.55 33.55 -12.57
N ARG A 162 7.50 34.40 -12.98
CA ARG A 162 7.38 35.85 -12.94
C ARG A 162 6.41 36.34 -14.00
N ASN A 163 5.58 37.34 -13.70
CA ASN A 163 4.57 37.87 -14.61
C ASN A 163 4.55 39.41 -14.59
N PRO A 164 5.22 40.11 -15.53
CA PRO A 164 5.96 39.61 -16.70
C PRO A 164 7.36 39.07 -16.39
N ASP A 165 8.10 38.62 -17.42
CA ASP A 165 9.49 38.15 -17.29
C ASP A 165 10.37 39.12 -16.49
N GLY A 166 11.12 38.61 -15.52
CA GLY A 166 12.03 39.39 -14.68
C GLY A 166 11.35 40.44 -13.77
N SER A 167 10.03 40.39 -13.58
CA SER A 167 9.31 41.22 -12.59
C SER A 167 9.29 40.61 -11.20
N ASP A 168 9.05 41.41 -10.16
CA ASP A 168 8.94 40.92 -8.77
C ASP A 168 7.63 40.15 -8.49
N GLU A 169 6.66 40.19 -9.40
CA GLU A 169 5.38 39.50 -9.26
C GLU A 169 5.48 38.05 -9.77
N PHE A 170 5.09 37.09 -8.94
CA PHE A 170 4.98 35.69 -9.32
C PHE A 170 3.53 35.21 -9.33
N THR A 171 3.24 34.28 -10.23
CA THR A 171 1.95 33.58 -10.28
C THR A 171 2.16 32.13 -10.67
N ILE A 172 1.14 31.30 -10.42
CA ILE A 172 1.06 29.98 -11.03
C ILE A 172 0.51 30.14 -12.44
N PHE A 173 1.09 29.43 -13.40
CA PHE A 173 0.67 29.36 -14.78
C PHE A 173 0.10 27.98 -15.09
N SER A 174 -1.04 27.96 -15.79
CA SER A 174 -1.66 26.73 -16.32
C SER A 174 -1.09 26.29 -17.67
N LYS A 175 -0.27 27.15 -18.29
CA LYS A 175 0.47 26.85 -19.51
C LYS A 175 1.88 27.42 -19.38
N ALA A 176 2.85 26.54 -19.17
CA ALA A 176 4.22 26.97 -19.02
C ALA A 176 4.86 27.47 -20.32
N THR A 177 5.95 28.21 -20.19
CA THR A 177 6.65 28.88 -21.31
C THR A 177 8.14 28.54 -21.40
N PRO A 178 8.55 27.25 -21.34
CA PRO A 178 9.96 26.90 -21.42
C PRO A 178 10.61 27.41 -22.72
N ASN A 179 11.75 28.07 -22.58
CA ASN A 179 12.51 28.79 -23.61
C ASN A 179 11.77 29.97 -24.27
N ALA A 180 10.74 30.52 -23.63
CA ALA A 180 9.93 31.60 -24.17
C ALA A 180 9.52 32.61 -23.09
N SER A 181 9.01 33.76 -23.53
CA SER A 181 8.52 34.82 -22.63
C SER A 181 7.26 34.39 -21.87
N ASN A 182 7.27 34.57 -20.53
CA ASN A 182 6.12 34.38 -19.65
C ASN A 182 4.95 35.32 -19.99
N ASN A 183 5.19 36.38 -20.78
CA ASN A 183 4.11 37.25 -21.27
C ASN A 183 3.12 36.53 -22.18
N ASN A 184 3.49 35.34 -22.70
CA ASN A 184 2.61 34.47 -23.47
C ASN A 184 1.97 33.36 -22.62
N SER A 185 2.15 33.42 -21.30
CA SER A 185 1.66 32.44 -20.35
C SER A 185 0.21 32.72 -19.91
N HIS A 186 -0.40 31.76 -19.21
CA HIS A 186 -1.77 31.85 -18.71
C HIS A 186 -1.78 31.74 -17.19
N ALA A 187 -1.84 32.87 -16.50
CA ALA A 187 -1.89 32.92 -15.03
C ALA A 187 -3.21 32.31 -14.50
N ILE A 188 -3.10 31.37 -13.56
CA ILE A 188 -4.25 30.72 -12.92
C ILE A 188 -5.14 31.75 -12.23
N VAL A 189 -6.44 31.51 -12.30
CA VAL A 189 -7.44 32.27 -11.56
C VAL A 189 -7.71 31.55 -10.23
N LEU A 190 -7.59 32.26 -9.11
CA LEU A 190 -7.79 31.68 -7.78
C LEU A 190 -9.24 31.23 -7.58
N GLU A 191 -9.42 30.09 -6.93
CA GLU A 191 -10.73 29.52 -6.61
C GLU A 191 -11.55 30.45 -5.68
N PRO A 192 -12.89 30.48 -5.82
CA PRO A 192 -13.76 31.20 -4.88
C PRO A 192 -13.65 30.64 -3.46
N VAL A 193 -13.60 31.53 -2.48
CA VAL A 193 -13.67 31.18 -1.06
C VAL A 193 -15.13 31.18 -0.62
N PHE A 194 -15.53 30.11 0.07
CA PHE A 194 -16.86 29.94 0.65
C PHE A 194 -16.79 30.21 2.15
N SER A 195 -17.68 31.05 2.66
CA SER A 195 -17.77 31.40 4.10
C SER A 195 -18.10 30.22 5.02
N HIS A 196 -18.70 29.14 4.50
CA HIS A 196 -19.10 27.96 5.27
C HIS A 196 -18.59 26.68 4.61
N GLN A 197 -18.13 25.72 5.42
CA GLN A 197 -17.70 24.40 4.94
C GLN A 197 -18.88 23.57 4.43
N ALA A 198 -18.65 22.66 3.49
CA ALA A 198 -19.67 21.66 3.16
C ALA A 198 -19.94 20.79 4.40
N GLY A 199 -21.16 20.28 4.55
CA GLY A 199 -21.51 19.43 5.69
C GLY A 199 -22.93 19.62 6.21
N PHE A 200 -23.12 19.22 7.47
CA PHE A 200 -24.41 19.12 8.14
C PHE A 200 -24.68 20.36 8.98
N TYR A 201 -25.89 20.89 8.88
CA TYR A 201 -26.34 22.10 9.56
C TYR A 201 -27.75 21.90 10.11
N THR A 202 -27.99 22.39 11.32
CA THR A 202 -29.31 22.32 11.97
C THR A 202 -30.20 23.54 11.71
N GLU A 203 -29.61 24.61 11.18
CA GLU A 203 -30.27 25.89 10.93
C GLU A 203 -29.89 26.45 9.55
N GLU A 204 -30.78 27.27 8.99
CA GLU A 204 -30.50 28.01 7.75
C GLU A 204 -29.45 29.11 7.96
N PHE A 205 -28.69 29.45 6.92
CA PHE A 205 -27.67 30.48 6.97
C PHE A 205 -27.48 31.18 5.61
N GLU A 206 -26.76 32.29 5.63
CA GLU A 206 -26.38 33.01 4.41
C GLU A 206 -24.95 32.64 4.01
N LEU A 207 -24.81 32.00 2.84
CA LEU A 207 -23.52 31.66 2.26
C LEU A 207 -22.97 32.85 1.48
N GLU A 208 -21.86 33.37 1.95
CA GLU A 208 -21.04 34.36 1.25
C GLU A 208 -19.93 33.67 0.45
N LEU A 209 -19.71 34.15 -0.79
CA LEU A 209 -18.59 33.80 -1.65
C LEU A 209 -17.69 35.03 -1.84
N SER A 210 -16.36 34.83 -1.86
CA SER A 210 -15.39 35.91 -2.13
C SER A 210 -14.29 35.45 -3.07
N ALA A 211 -13.79 36.37 -3.91
CA ALA A 211 -12.64 36.12 -4.78
C ALA A 211 -11.43 36.88 -4.22
N ASN A 212 -10.31 36.20 -4.09
CA ASN A 212 -9.08 36.76 -3.53
C ASN A 212 -8.13 37.23 -4.63
N GLN A 213 -8.66 37.76 -5.74
CA GLN A 213 -7.90 38.19 -6.90
C GLN A 213 -8.60 39.36 -7.61
N GLU A 214 -7.84 40.40 -7.98
CA GLU A 214 -8.38 41.55 -8.71
C GLU A 214 -8.93 41.17 -10.08
N ASN A 215 -9.86 41.98 -10.61
CA ASN A 215 -10.47 41.79 -11.93
C ASN A 215 -11.14 40.43 -12.13
N THR A 216 -11.63 39.80 -11.06
CA THR A 216 -12.38 38.54 -11.11
C THR A 216 -13.84 38.74 -10.70
N LYS A 217 -14.71 37.92 -11.30
CA LYS A 217 -16.12 37.80 -10.95
C LYS A 217 -16.43 36.35 -10.61
N ILE A 218 -17.28 36.11 -9.62
CA ILE A 218 -17.69 34.74 -9.28
C ILE A 218 -18.98 34.39 -10.00
N TYR A 219 -19.02 33.20 -10.57
CA TYR A 219 -20.21 32.59 -11.16
C TYR A 219 -20.53 31.30 -10.42
N TYR A 220 -21.81 31.02 -10.20
CA TYR A 220 -22.23 29.82 -9.49
C TYR A 220 -23.49 29.18 -10.07
N THR A 221 -23.68 27.89 -9.78
CA THR A 221 -24.87 27.10 -10.12
C THR A 221 -25.39 26.37 -8.87
N LEU A 222 -26.66 25.98 -8.91
CA LEU A 222 -27.35 25.25 -7.83
C LEU A 222 -27.91 23.89 -8.26
N ASP A 223 -27.66 23.48 -9.51
CA ASP A 223 -28.26 22.30 -10.15
C ASP A 223 -27.25 21.19 -10.48
N GLY A 224 -25.98 21.38 -10.12
CA GLY A 224 -24.88 20.45 -10.36
C GLY A 224 -24.08 20.69 -11.64
N SER A 225 -24.56 21.55 -12.55
CA SER A 225 -23.81 21.96 -13.75
C SER A 225 -22.57 22.79 -13.40
N ASP A 226 -21.51 22.76 -14.22
CA ASP A 226 -20.37 23.67 -14.01
C ASP A 226 -20.77 25.12 -14.34
N PRO A 227 -20.39 26.10 -13.51
CA PRO A 227 -20.71 27.50 -13.76
C PRO A 227 -19.96 28.02 -14.98
N LYS A 228 -20.71 28.44 -16.01
CA LYS A 228 -20.17 29.01 -17.25
C LYS A 228 -20.87 30.34 -17.54
N PRO A 229 -20.15 31.48 -17.59
CA PRO A 229 -20.77 32.78 -17.83
C PRO A 229 -21.64 32.78 -19.10
N GLY A 230 -22.89 33.22 -18.96
CA GLY A 230 -23.85 33.29 -20.06
C GLY A 230 -24.66 32.02 -20.32
N GLU A 231 -24.30 30.88 -19.71
CA GLU A 231 -25.09 29.65 -19.79
C GLU A 231 -26.32 29.69 -18.89
N SER A 232 -27.39 29.02 -19.32
CA SER A 232 -28.61 28.88 -18.53
C SER A 232 -28.31 28.16 -17.21
N GLY A 233 -28.81 28.69 -16.09
CA GLY A 233 -28.59 28.13 -14.75
C GLY A 233 -27.31 28.62 -14.06
N THR A 234 -26.45 29.38 -14.76
CA THR A 234 -25.30 30.07 -14.15
C THR A 234 -25.67 31.49 -13.73
N PHE A 235 -25.32 31.84 -12.49
CA PHE A 235 -25.60 33.14 -11.89
C PHE A 235 -24.29 33.89 -11.59
N GLU A 236 -24.20 35.17 -11.96
CA GLU A 236 -23.15 36.05 -11.45
C GLU A 236 -23.42 36.36 -9.98
N TYR A 237 -22.45 36.07 -9.12
CA TYR A 237 -22.57 36.30 -7.68
C TYR A 237 -22.62 37.80 -7.38
N SER A 238 -23.75 38.25 -6.85
CA SER A 238 -24.03 39.67 -6.53
C SER A 238 -24.64 39.87 -5.14
N GLY A 239 -24.88 38.79 -4.41
CA GLY A 239 -25.48 38.80 -3.08
C GLY A 239 -25.40 37.41 -2.44
N LYS A 240 -25.61 37.36 -1.13
CA LYS A 240 -25.48 36.12 -0.36
C LYS A 240 -26.49 35.06 -0.81
N ILE A 241 -26.08 33.80 -0.78
CA ILE A 241 -26.92 32.66 -1.17
C ILE A 241 -27.58 32.11 0.10
N LYS A 242 -28.92 32.11 0.16
CA LYS A 242 -29.63 31.53 1.30
C LYS A 242 -29.58 30.00 1.24
N ILE A 243 -28.89 29.38 2.21
CA ILE A 243 -28.83 27.93 2.40
C ILE A 243 -29.84 27.55 3.49
N LYS A 244 -30.78 26.68 3.16
CA LYS A 244 -31.92 26.32 4.03
C LYS A 244 -32.36 24.88 3.76
N SER A 245 -33.21 24.35 4.64
CA SER A 245 -33.92 23.10 4.35
C SER A 245 -34.72 23.24 3.05
N ARG A 246 -34.64 22.20 2.22
CA ARG A 246 -35.33 22.10 0.93
C ARG A 246 -36.64 21.30 1.03
N ALA A 247 -37.12 21.05 2.25
CA ALA A 247 -38.41 20.41 2.48
C ALA A 247 -39.55 21.18 1.80
N GLY A 248 -40.46 20.45 1.15
CA GLY A 248 -41.55 20.98 0.33
C GLY A 248 -41.18 21.23 -1.14
N GLU A 249 -39.91 21.08 -1.53
CA GLU A 249 -39.50 21.19 -2.93
C GLU A 249 -39.79 19.90 -3.70
N PRO A 250 -40.30 19.99 -4.95
CA PRO A 250 -40.65 18.81 -5.72
C PRO A 250 -39.41 17.96 -6.02
N ASN A 251 -39.62 16.65 -6.07
CA ASN A 251 -38.63 15.70 -6.57
C ASN A 251 -38.40 15.90 -8.08
N VAL A 252 -37.15 15.98 -8.50
CA VAL A 252 -36.78 16.18 -9.91
C VAL A 252 -36.00 14.98 -10.43
N LEU A 253 -34.86 14.66 -9.83
CA LEU A 253 -33.97 13.61 -10.32
C LEU A 253 -34.48 12.22 -9.96
N SER A 254 -35.02 12.06 -8.76
CA SER A 254 -35.60 10.81 -8.30
C SER A 254 -36.88 10.40 -9.05
N MET A 255 -37.46 11.32 -9.84
CA MET A 255 -38.60 11.07 -10.73
C MET A 255 -38.19 10.60 -12.14
N ILE A 256 -36.89 10.59 -12.47
CA ILE A 256 -36.40 10.08 -13.75
C ILE A 256 -36.39 8.56 -13.70
N ASN A 257 -36.96 7.89 -14.71
CA ASN A 257 -36.83 6.45 -14.85
C ASN A 257 -35.40 6.09 -15.23
N THR A 258 -34.70 5.44 -14.30
CA THR A 258 -33.29 5.10 -14.41
C THR A 258 -33.01 3.62 -14.67
N GLY A 259 -34.02 2.75 -14.74
CA GLY A 259 -33.79 1.32 -14.84
C GLY A 259 -34.79 0.58 -15.70
N ASP A 260 -34.33 -0.50 -16.31
CA ASP A 260 -35.17 -1.46 -17.02
C ASP A 260 -36.03 -2.27 -16.02
N TYR A 261 -35.52 -2.43 -14.80
CA TYR A 261 -36.17 -3.19 -13.72
C TYR A 261 -36.29 -2.37 -12.44
N TYR A 262 -37.38 -2.62 -11.70
CA TYR A 262 -37.62 -2.16 -10.33
C TYR A 262 -37.64 -0.64 -10.13
N TRP A 263 -37.86 0.14 -11.19
CA TRP A 263 -38.06 1.57 -11.03
C TRP A 263 -39.50 1.85 -10.58
N ASN A 264 -39.63 2.58 -9.47
CA ASN A 264 -40.88 3.16 -8.99
C ASN A 264 -40.64 4.63 -8.64
N PRO A 265 -41.66 5.51 -8.79
CA PRO A 265 -41.58 6.86 -8.24
C PRO A 265 -41.45 6.77 -6.71
N PRO A 266 -40.75 7.70 -6.03
CA PRO A 266 -40.69 7.73 -4.57
C PRO A 266 -42.08 7.81 -3.92
N LEU A 267 -42.28 7.19 -2.75
CA LEU A 267 -43.53 7.23 -1.99
C LEU A 267 -43.89 8.62 -1.43
N GLY A 268 -42.97 9.57 -1.53
CA GLY A 268 -43.15 10.95 -1.08
C GLY A 268 -41.97 11.82 -1.49
N GLU A 269 -41.84 12.96 -0.85
CA GLU A 269 -40.68 13.82 -1.04
C GLU A 269 -39.40 13.12 -0.57
N VAL A 270 -38.35 13.14 -1.38
CA VAL A 270 -37.02 12.70 -0.96
C VAL A 270 -36.30 13.84 -0.26
N PHE A 271 -35.49 13.53 0.76
CA PHE A 271 -34.65 14.53 1.41
C PHE A 271 -33.66 15.13 0.41
N LYS A 272 -33.36 16.43 0.57
CA LYS A 272 -32.50 17.16 -0.36
C LYS A 272 -31.51 18.05 0.36
N CYS A 273 -30.30 18.13 -0.18
CA CYS A 273 -29.29 19.10 0.21
C CYS A 273 -29.17 20.20 -0.88
N THR A 274 -28.55 21.31 -0.52
CA THR A 274 -28.20 22.38 -1.47
C THR A 274 -26.78 22.14 -1.97
N VAL A 275 -26.64 21.97 -3.28
CA VAL A 275 -25.34 21.91 -3.94
C VAL A 275 -25.02 23.30 -4.48
N VAL A 276 -23.81 23.79 -4.23
CA VAL A 276 -23.30 25.04 -4.79
C VAL A 276 -21.99 24.74 -5.51
N LYS A 277 -21.95 25.02 -6.81
CA LYS A 277 -20.71 24.99 -7.59
C LYS A 277 -20.36 26.41 -7.98
N ALA A 278 -19.13 26.84 -7.72
CA ALA A 278 -18.69 28.19 -8.05
C ALA A 278 -17.30 28.22 -8.69
N ALA A 279 -17.10 29.12 -9.64
CA ALA A 279 -15.80 29.42 -10.23
C ALA A 279 -15.61 30.94 -10.31
N ALA A 280 -14.37 31.39 -10.13
CA ALA A 280 -13.99 32.77 -10.38
C ALA A 280 -13.55 32.90 -11.83
N VAL A 281 -13.95 33.97 -12.52
CA VAL A 281 -13.63 34.25 -13.91
C VAL A 281 -13.01 35.63 -13.99
N ARG A 282 -11.78 35.70 -14.51
CA ARG A 282 -11.07 36.95 -14.72
C ARG A 282 -11.59 37.65 -15.98
N THR A 283 -11.40 38.97 -16.07
CA THR A 283 -11.85 39.79 -17.21
C THR A 283 -11.34 39.34 -18.59
N ASP A 284 -10.27 38.56 -18.66
CA ASP A 284 -9.74 37.96 -19.89
C ASP A 284 -10.46 36.65 -20.29
N GLY A 285 -11.45 36.20 -19.50
CA GLY A 285 -12.25 35.00 -19.74
C GLY A 285 -11.66 33.72 -19.16
N GLN A 286 -10.47 33.76 -18.54
CA GLN A 286 -9.93 32.60 -17.83
C GLN A 286 -10.71 32.34 -16.55
N ALA A 287 -10.92 31.06 -16.23
CA ALA A 287 -11.68 30.63 -15.06
C ALA A 287 -10.81 29.83 -14.09
N SER A 288 -11.11 29.93 -12.81
CA SER A 288 -10.57 29.02 -11.79
C SER A 288 -11.12 27.62 -12.02
N ARG A 289 -10.58 26.63 -11.29
CA ARG A 289 -11.33 25.40 -11.09
C ARG A 289 -12.67 25.69 -10.42
N THR A 290 -13.64 24.82 -10.69
CA THR A 290 -14.90 24.85 -9.98
C THR A 290 -14.70 24.31 -8.57
N VAL A 291 -15.17 25.03 -7.57
CA VAL A 291 -15.31 24.54 -6.19
C VAL A 291 -16.74 24.08 -6.00
N THR A 292 -16.92 22.86 -5.50
CA THR A 292 -18.23 22.26 -5.26
C THR A 292 -18.43 22.02 -3.76
N ARG A 293 -19.58 22.44 -3.21
CA ARG A 293 -19.95 22.19 -1.81
C ARG A 293 -21.39 21.73 -1.68
N SER A 294 -21.61 20.70 -0.85
CA SER A 294 -22.93 20.19 -0.49
C SER A 294 -23.31 20.57 0.95
N TYR A 295 -24.48 21.20 1.12
CA TYR A 295 -24.99 21.66 2.41
C TYR A 295 -26.28 20.97 2.77
N PHE A 296 -26.26 20.17 3.83
CA PHE A 296 -27.40 19.44 4.34
C PHE A 296 -28.01 20.21 5.51
N VAL A 297 -29.27 20.65 5.36
CA VAL A 297 -29.94 21.48 6.38
C VAL A 297 -31.23 20.80 6.83
N ASP A 298 -31.23 20.34 8.08
CA ASP A 298 -32.43 19.87 8.78
C ASP A 298 -32.24 20.04 10.29
N SER A 299 -33.32 20.33 11.01
CA SER A 299 -33.33 20.35 12.47
C SER A 299 -32.77 19.08 13.13
N ASP A 300 -32.87 17.92 12.48
CA ASP A 300 -32.36 16.64 12.96
C ASP A 300 -31.06 16.16 12.29
N MET A 301 -30.44 17.00 11.44
CA MET A 301 -29.42 16.57 10.48
C MET A 301 -28.22 15.85 11.12
N MET A 302 -27.80 16.27 12.32
CA MET A 302 -26.67 15.67 13.05
C MET A 302 -26.93 14.23 13.52
N THR A 303 -28.20 13.80 13.55
CA THR A 303 -28.63 12.47 13.98
C THR A 303 -29.44 11.73 12.91
N ARG A 304 -29.73 12.38 11.78
CA ARG A 304 -30.56 11.85 10.71
C ARG A 304 -30.00 10.56 10.11
N TYR A 305 -28.69 10.50 9.91
CA TYR A 305 -28.02 9.37 9.29
C TYR A 305 -27.04 8.70 10.27
N SER A 306 -27.27 7.41 10.55
CA SER A 306 -26.32 6.55 11.27
C SER A 306 -25.14 6.11 10.41
N LEU A 307 -25.30 6.17 9.09
CA LEU A 307 -24.32 5.85 8.07
C LEU A 307 -23.57 7.11 7.62
N PRO A 308 -22.31 6.98 7.14
CA PRO A 308 -21.65 8.07 6.44
C PRO A 308 -22.43 8.47 5.18
N VAL A 309 -22.29 9.72 4.76
CA VAL A 309 -22.99 10.32 3.62
C VAL A 309 -22.01 10.62 2.49
N ILE A 310 -22.38 10.27 1.27
CA ILE A 310 -21.66 10.62 0.05
C ILE A 310 -22.54 11.54 -0.81
N SER A 311 -22.02 12.70 -1.18
CA SER A 311 -22.64 13.58 -2.18
C SER A 311 -21.90 13.45 -3.51
N ILE A 312 -22.60 13.03 -4.56
CA ILE A 312 -22.09 12.98 -5.94
C ILE A 312 -22.69 14.14 -6.71
N VAL A 313 -21.83 15.01 -7.25
CA VAL A 313 -22.24 16.19 -8.00
C VAL A 313 -21.64 16.16 -9.39
N THR A 314 -22.48 16.26 -10.41
CA THR A 314 -22.06 16.25 -11.82
C THR A 314 -23.08 16.98 -12.69
N ASP A 315 -22.73 17.29 -13.93
CA ASP A 315 -23.73 17.76 -14.90
C ASP A 315 -24.85 16.72 -15.02
N LYS A 316 -26.12 17.16 -14.95
CA LYS A 316 -27.29 16.28 -15.08
C LYS A 316 -27.22 15.42 -16.35
N ALA A 317 -26.71 15.97 -17.45
CA ALA A 317 -26.58 15.26 -18.72
C ALA A 317 -25.64 14.05 -18.63
N ASN A 318 -24.59 14.11 -17.81
CA ASN A 318 -23.67 12.99 -17.62
C ASN A 318 -24.36 11.72 -17.12
N LEU A 319 -25.47 11.87 -16.37
CA LEU A 319 -26.24 10.76 -15.85
C LEU A 319 -27.47 10.48 -16.72
N PHE A 320 -28.24 11.52 -17.07
CA PHE A 320 -29.62 11.38 -17.55
C PHE A 320 -29.86 11.87 -18.98
N ASP A 321 -28.82 12.26 -19.72
CA ASP A 321 -28.98 12.48 -21.15
C ASP A 321 -29.30 11.16 -21.86
N LYS A 322 -30.17 11.22 -22.87
CA LYS A 322 -30.65 10.02 -23.58
C LYS A 322 -29.54 9.34 -24.40
N ASP A 323 -28.58 10.10 -24.92
CA ASP A 323 -27.58 9.59 -25.86
C ASP A 323 -26.24 9.35 -25.15
N THR A 324 -25.94 10.14 -24.12
CA THR A 324 -24.64 10.16 -23.43
C THR A 324 -24.72 9.91 -21.93
N GLY A 325 -25.90 9.95 -21.33
CA GLY A 325 -26.09 9.78 -19.89
C GLY A 325 -25.91 8.33 -19.45
N ILE A 326 -25.00 8.08 -18.50
CA ILE A 326 -24.62 6.72 -18.10
C ILE A 326 -25.76 5.95 -17.42
N TYR A 327 -26.72 6.61 -16.77
CA TYR A 327 -27.86 5.94 -16.13
C TYR A 327 -28.88 5.43 -17.17
N LEU A 328 -29.09 6.18 -18.26
CA LEU A 328 -30.03 5.80 -19.33
C LEU A 328 -29.42 4.90 -20.41
N ASN A 329 -28.09 4.71 -20.38
CA ASN A 329 -27.34 3.90 -21.34
C ASN A 329 -26.60 2.74 -20.65
N SER A 330 -27.31 1.97 -19.83
CA SER A 330 -26.78 0.96 -18.91
C SER A 330 -25.90 -0.13 -19.54
N ASN A 331 -26.15 -0.47 -20.82
CA ASN A 331 -25.42 -1.51 -21.54
C ASN A 331 -24.04 -1.07 -22.05
N LYS A 332 -23.73 0.22 -21.95
CA LYS A 332 -22.46 0.77 -22.44
C LYS A 332 -21.35 0.67 -21.39
N SER A 333 -20.10 0.72 -21.83
CA SER A 333 -18.91 0.50 -21.00
C SER A 333 -17.65 1.06 -21.68
N GLY A 334 -16.51 1.04 -20.99
CA GLY A 334 -15.24 1.54 -21.53
C GLY A 334 -14.96 3.00 -21.18
N ALA A 335 -13.85 3.54 -21.70
CA ALA A 335 -13.38 4.89 -21.38
C ALA A 335 -14.34 5.99 -21.85
N ASP A 336 -14.95 5.79 -23.02
CA ASP A 336 -15.94 6.72 -23.60
C ASP A 336 -17.21 6.87 -22.76
N TRP A 337 -17.40 6.00 -21.76
CA TRP A 337 -18.55 5.99 -20.85
C TRP A 337 -18.17 6.36 -19.41
N GLU A 338 -16.99 6.99 -19.24
CA GLU A 338 -16.63 7.71 -18.02
C GLU A 338 -17.20 9.12 -18.04
N ARG A 339 -17.68 9.58 -16.89
CA ARG A 339 -18.15 10.96 -16.72
C ARG A 339 -17.43 11.62 -15.55
N PRO A 340 -17.09 12.91 -15.64
CA PRO A 340 -16.55 13.63 -14.51
C PRO A 340 -17.63 13.79 -13.42
N ALA A 341 -17.22 13.70 -12.17
CA ALA A 341 -18.05 14.04 -11.02
C ALA A 341 -17.17 14.59 -9.88
N HIS A 342 -17.77 15.39 -9.02
CA HIS A 342 -17.21 15.73 -7.71
C HIS A 342 -17.87 14.88 -6.64
N ILE A 343 -17.07 14.33 -5.73
CA ILE A 343 -17.55 13.50 -4.63
C ILE A 343 -17.11 14.10 -3.31
N GLU A 344 -18.06 14.28 -2.41
CA GLU A 344 -17.81 14.64 -1.00
C GLU A 344 -18.26 13.50 -0.10
N PHE A 345 -17.43 13.16 0.90
CA PHE A 345 -17.72 12.16 1.92
C PHE A 345 -17.79 12.83 3.28
N PHE A 346 -18.82 12.48 4.06
CA PHE A 346 -19.05 12.95 5.42
C PHE A 346 -19.24 11.75 6.34
N GLU A 347 -18.62 11.78 7.51
CA GLU A 347 -18.92 10.83 8.58
C GLU A 347 -20.36 11.01 9.07
N ASN A 348 -20.88 9.99 9.77
CA ASN A 348 -22.27 10.01 10.26
C ASN A 348 -22.57 11.17 11.23
N ASN A 349 -21.54 11.71 11.88
CA ASN A 349 -21.64 12.88 12.74
C ASN A 349 -21.47 14.21 11.99
N GLY A 350 -21.40 14.21 10.66
CA GLY A 350 -21.21 15.38 9.81
C GLY A 350 -19.76 15.84 9.63
N THR A 351 -18.77 15.15 10.21
CA THR A 351 -17.35 15.48 10.00
C THR A 351 -16.98 15.27 8.53
N PRO A 352 -16.42 16.28 7.83
CA PRO A 352 -15.96 16.10 6.46
C PRO A 352 -14.77 15.13 6.39
N GLY A 353 -14.84 14.15 5.49
CA GLY A 353 -13.75 13.19 5.26
C GLY A 353 -12.90 13.56 4.04
N PHE A 354 -13.48 13.53 2.84
CA PHE A 354 -12.78 13.95 1.62
C PHE A 354 -13.71 14.69 0.64
N SER A 355 -13.09 15.48 -0.24
CA SER A 355 -13.71 16.23 -1.33
C SER A 355 -12.80 16.05 -2.55
N HIS A 356 -13.33 15.53 -3.65
CA HIS A 356 -12.47 15.04 -4.74
C HIS A 356 -13.18 15.03 -6.09
N TYR A 357 -12.52 15.52 -7.13
CA TYR A 357 -12.96 15.31 -8.51
C TYR A 357 -12.53 13.91 -9.01
N CYS A 358 -13.41 13.21 -9.70
CA CYS A 358 -13.16 11.83 -10.12
C CYS A 358 -13.92 11.46 -11.39
N GLY A 359 -13.51 10.35 -11.99
CA GLY A 359 -14.28 9.68 -13.04
C GLY A 359 -15.28 8.71 -12.44
N ILE A 360 -16.51 8.70 -12.97
CA ILE A 360 -17.53 7.71 -12.63
C ILE A 360 -17.94 6.88 -13.84
N ARG A 361 -18.11 5.57 -13.63
CA ARG A 361 -18.68 4.62 -14.62
C ARG A 361 -19.66 3.69 -13.94
N LEU A 362 -20.55 3.07 -14.71
CA LEU A 362 -21.36 1.99 -14.18
C LEU A 362 -20.51 0.75 -13.82
N HIS A 363 -20.87 0.11 -12.71
CA HIS A 363 -20.32 -1.18 -12.28
C HIS A 363 -21.38 -2.29 -12.42
N GLY A 364 -20.92 -3.50 -12.72
CA GLY A 364 -21.75 -4.71 -12.74
C GLY A 364 -22.03 -5.24 -14.16
N GLY A 365 -22.63 -6.44 -14.20
CA GLY A 365 -23.18 -7.05 -15.40
C GLY A 365 -24.69 -6.78 -15.49
N GLY A 366 -25.50 -7.76 -15.10
CA GLY A 366 -26.97 -7.66 -15.12
C GLY A 366 -27.54 -6.57 -14.21
N SER A 367 -26.91 -6.30 -13.05
CA SER A 367 -27.36 -5.28 -12.10
C SER A 367 -27.31 -3.84 -12.65
N LYS A 368 -26.64 -3.61 -13.79
CA LYS A 368 -26.73 -2.33 -14.51
C LYS A 368 -28.15 -2.04 -15.01
N GLY A 369 -29.01 -3.04 -15.15
CA GLY A 369 -30.43 -2.86 -15.48
C GLY A 369 -31.29 -2.34 -14.32
N PHE A 370 -30.83 -2.41 -13.07
CA PHE A 370 -31.62 -2.01 -11.89
C PHE A 370 -31.75 -0.49 -11.77
N ALA A 371 -32.84 -0.02 -11.18
CA ALA A 371 -33.12 1.41 -11.07
C ALA A 371 -32.05 2.20 -10.30
N GLN A 372 -31.55 1.66 -9.19
CA GLN A 372 -30.35 2.18 -8.52
C GLN A 372 -29.11 1.51 -9.13
N LYS A 373 -28.19 2.29 -9.70
CA LYS A 373 -26.97 1.76 -10.34
C LYS A 373 -25.82 1.64 -9.33
N SER A 374 -24.94 0.66 -9.56
CA SER A 374 -23.61 0.66 -8.95
C SER A 374 -22.65 1.56 -9.75
N LEU A 375 -21.77 2.29 -9.05
CA LEU A 375 -20.81 3.22 -9.66
C LEU A 375 -19.37 2.84 -9.30
N ARG A 376 -18.48 2.76 -10.31
CA ARG A 376 -17.03 2.76 -10.12
C ARG A 376 -16.54 4.19 -9.98
N ILE A 377 -15.64 4.43 -9.05
CA ILE A 377 -14.99 5.71 -8.80
C ILE A 377 -13.51 5.58 -9.20
N TYR A 378 -13.04 6.52 -10.02
CA TYR A 378 -11.66 6.60 -10.50
C TYR A 378 -11.04 7.93 -10.08
N ALA A 379 -10.09 7.87 -9.14
CA ALA A 379 -9.42 9.05 -8.59
C ALA A 379 -8.06 9.37 -9.27
N ASP A 380 -7.66 8.63 -10.32
CA ASP A 380 -6.35 8.74 -10.98
C ASP A 380 -6.47 8.96 -12.51
N ARG A 381 -7.41 9.82 -12.88
CA ARG A 381 -7.78 10.08 -14.29
C ARG A 381 -7.53 11.52 -14.71
N GLY A 382 -6.80 12.31 -13.92
CA GLY A 382 -6.54 13.72 -14.21
C GLY A 382 -7.73 14.64 -13.98
N TYR A 383 -8.79 14.20 -13.29
CA TYR A 383 -9.92 15.06 -12.92
C TYR A 383 -9.63 15.93 -11.70
N ASP A 384 -8.79 15.44 -10.80
CA ASP A 384 -8.30 16.13 -9.62
C ASP A 384 -6.78 16.13 -9.68
N TYR A 385 -6.17 17.15 -9.10
CA TYR A 385 -4.71 17.22 -8.99
C TYR A 385 -4.18 16.20 -7.97
N LYS A 386 -5.04 15.69 -7.09
CA LYS A 386 -4.75 14.51 -6.26
C LYS A 386 -5.16 13.28 -7.05
N GLU A 387 -4.19 12.49 -7.51
CA GLU A 387 -4.43 11.25 -8.25
C GLU A 387 -4.82 10.05 -7.35
N LYS A 388 -5.45 10.33 -6.19
CA LYS A 388 -5.91 9.37 -5.17
C LYS A 388 -6.79 10.05 -4.11
N ILE A 389 -7.68 9.27 -3.50
CA ILE A 389 -8.41 9.65 -2.28
C ILE A 389 -7.60 9.19 -1.07
N SER A 390 -7.14 10.13 -0.24
CA SER A 390 -6.41 9.86 1.00
C SER A 390 -7.33 10.04 2.21
N TYR A 391 -7.95 8.94 2.67
CA TYR A 391 -8.85 8.91 3.82
C TYR A 391 -9.00 7.48 4.35
N ASP A 392 -9.19 7.30 5.67
CA ASP A 392 -9.46 5.99 6.27
C ASP A 392 -10.92 5.54 6.02
N ILE A 393 -11.19 5.16 4.77
CA ILE A 393 -12.52 4.71 4.33
C ILE A 393 -12.88 3.38 4.99
N PHE A 394 -11.90 2.50 5.20
CA PHE A 394 -12.09 1.18 5.78
C PHE A 394 -11.19 1.00 7.02
N PRO A 395 -11.64 1.46 8.20
CA PRO A 395 -10.85 1.36 9.42
C PRO A 395 -10.37 -0.07 9.68
N GLY A 396 -9.06 -0.21 9.87
CA GLY A 396 -8.40 -1.49 10.13
C GLY A 396 -7.98 -2.28 8.88
N LEU A 397 -8.20 -1.77 7.67
CA LEU A 397 -7.68 -2.34 6.44
C LEU A 397 -6.14 -2.21 6.39
N LYS A 398 -5.46 -3.32 6.10
CA LYS A 398 -3.99 -3.41 6.15
C LYS A 398 -3.42 -4.12 4.94
N ASP A 399 -2.23 -3.68 4.54
CA ASP A 399 -1.36 -4.41 3.64
C ASP A 399 -0.94 -5.73 4.33
N LYS A 400 -1.12 -6.84 3.62
CA LYS A 400 -0.96 -8.21 4.12
C LYS A 400 0.51 -8.62 4.33
N VAL A 401 1.47 -7.85 3.80
CA VAL A 401 2.91 -8.14 3.91
C VAL A 401 3.56 -7.26 4.96
N THR A 402 3.33 -5.95 4.90
CA THR A 402 3.96 -4.93 5.75
C THR A 402 3.13 -4.61 7.00
N GLY A 403 1.84 -4.94 7.01
CA GLY A 403 0.91 -4.61 8.11
C GLY A 403 0.55 -3.13 8.21
N LYS A 404 0.99 -2.28 7.27
CA LYS A 404 0.66 -0.85 7.22
C LYS A 404 -0.82 -0.66 6.88
N SER A 405 -1.45 0.36 7.48
CA SER A 405 -2.83 0.73 7.17
C SER A 405 -2.96 1.21 5.72
N ILE A 406 -4.03 0.80 5.05
CA ILE A 406 -4.35 1.25 3.69
C ILE A 406 -5.39 2.37 3.79
N THR A 407 -4.95 3.60 3.55
CA THR A 407 -5.80 4.81 3.60
C THR A 407 -5.81 5.58 2.28
N ASP A 408 -5.17 5.05 1.24
CA ASP A 408 -5.05 5.67 -0.07
C ASP A 408 -5.77 4.82 -1.12
N PHE A 409 -6.76 5.41 -1.80
CA PHE A 409 -7.61 4.69 -2.74
C PHE A 409 -7.66 5.41 -4.10
N LYS A 410 -7.26 4.69 -5.16
CA LYS A 410 -7.48 5.15 -6.55
C LYS A 410 -8.79 4.62 -7.15
N ARG A 411 -9.32 3.54 -6.57
CA ARG A 411 -10.42 2.76 -7.09
C ARG A 411 -11.38 2.44 -5.96
N LEU A 412 -12.63 2.84 -6.12
CA LEU A 412 -13.72 2.44 -5.23
C LEU A 412 -14.93 2.05 -6.06
N ILE A 413 -15.86 1.34 -5.42
CA ILE A 413 -17.17 1.05 -5.98
C ILE A 413 -18.21 1.49 -4.95
N LEU A 414 -19.18 2.29 -5.38
CA LEU A 414 -20.45 2.46 -4.69
C LEU A 414 -21.38 1.38 -5.24
N ARG A 415 -21.46 0.25 -4.54
CA ARG A 415 -22.23 -0.92 -4.99
C ARG A 415 -23.63 -0.88 -4.41
N ASN A 416 -24.65 -1.05 -5.25
CA ASN A 416 -26.05 -1.15 -4.83
C ASN A 416 -26.42 -2.50 -4.20
N SER A 417 -25.45 -3.32 -3.77
CA SER A 417 -25.62 -4.74 -3.37
C SER A 417 -25.87 -5.75 -4.50
N GLY A 418 -25.75 -5.41 -5.77
CA GLY A 418 -25.84 -6.40 -6.86
C GLY A 418 -27.24 -7.04 -6.90
N ASN A 419 -27.33 -8.37 -7.06
CA ASN A 419 -28.65 -9.02 -7.09
C ASN A 419 -29.33 -9.07 -5.71
N ASP A 420 -28.61 -8.80 -4.62
CA ASP A 420 -29.18 -8.70 -3.28
C ASP A 420 -29.79 -7.30 -2.98
N TRP A 421 -29.81 -6.40 -3.96
CA TRP A 421 -30.32 -5.02 -3.82
C TRP A 421 -31.77 -4.94 -3.33
N SER A 422 -32.65 -5.82 -3.81
CA SER A 422 -34.06 -5.88 -3.39
C SER A 422 -34.28 -6.70 -2.12
N ASN A 423 -33.20 -7.18 -1.48
CA ASN A 423 -33.27 -8.14 -0.39
C ASN A 423 -32.53 -7.61 0.84
N SER A 424 -31.42 -8.24 1.27
CA SER A 424 -30.79 -7.91 2.56
C SER A 424 -29.95 -6.63 2.54
N MET A 425 -29.47 -6.22 1.36
CA MET A 425 -28.52 -5.12 1.14
C MET A 425 -27.08 -5.35 1.64
N PHE A 426 -26.73 -6.56 2.10
CA PHE A 426 -25.38 -6.85 2.58
C PHE A 426 -24.92 -8.31 2.42
N ARG A 427 -25.68 -9.17 1.74
CA ARG A 427 -25.42 -10.61 1.65
C ARG A 427 -24.03 -10.94 1.12
N ASP A 428 -23.63 -10.32 0.01
CA ASP A 428 -22.29 -10.46 -0.53
C ASP A 428 -21.22 -9.98 0.48
N ALA A 429 -21.43 -8.84 1.12
CA ALA A 429 -20.53 -8.32 2.13
C ALA A 429 -20.37 -9.21 3.36
N LEU A 430 -21.44 -9.89 3.79
CA LEU A 430 -21.38 -10.87 4.86
C LEU A 430 -20.41 -11.99 4.50
N MET A 431 -20.58 -12.59 3.31
CA MET A 431 -19.76 -13.72 2.88
C MET A 431 -18.29 -13.34 2.79
N HIS A 432 -17.97 -12.16 2.26
CA HIS A 432 -16.61 -11.61 2.30
C HIS A 432 -16.11 -11.41 3.74
N LYS A 433 -16.90 -10.81 4.64
CA LYS A 433 -16.52 -10.56 6.03
C LYS A 433 -16.21 -11.86 6.79
N LEU A 434 -17.00 -12.92 6.59
CA LEU A 434 -16.82 -14.21 7.26
C LEU A 434 -15.44 -14.82 6.99
N VAL A 435 -14.90 -14.66 5.79
CA VAL A 435 -13.63 -15.29 5.36
C VAL A 435 -12.46 -14.31 5.22
N SER A 436 -12.66 -13.03 5.55
CA SER A 436 -11.64 -11.97 5.45
C SER A 436 -10.35 -12.21 6.27
N HIS A 437 -10.42 -13.07 7.28
CA HIS A 437 -9.29 -13.45 8.13
C HIS A 437 -8.48 -14.63 7.59
N LEU A 438 -8.93 -15.25 6.49
CA LEU A 438 -8.26 -16.36 5.83
C LEU A 438 -7.30 -15.86 4.75
N ASN A 439 -6.53 -16.78 4.15
CA ASN A 439 -5.70 -16.52 2.97
C ASN A 439 -6.54 -16.42 1.68
N LEU A 440 -7.59 -15.60 1.73
CA LEU A 440 -8.50 -15.29 0.63
C LEU A 440 -8.56 -13.79 0.43
N ASP A 441 -8.52 -13.36 -0.83
CA ASP A 441 -8.81 -11.98 -1.15
C ASP A 441 -10.31 -11.72 -1.05
N THR A 442 -10.64 -10.64 -0.35
CA THR A 442 -11.99 -10.16 -0.08
C THR A 442 -12.01 -8.64 -0.27
N GLN A 443 -13.16 -8.07 -0.63
CA GLN A 443 -13.31 -6.62 -0.73
C GLN A 443 -13.81 -6.07 0.61
N ALA A 444 -13.15 -5.04 1.13
CA ALA A 444 -13.63 -4.30 2.28
C ALA A 444 -15.03 -3.70 2.01
N TYR A 445 -15.78 -3.47 3.09
CA TYR A 445 -17.18 -3.07 3.06
C TYR A 445 -17.45 -1.94 4.05
N ARG A 446 -18.15 -0.90 3.58
CA ARG A 446 -18.73 0.14 4.45
C ARG A 446 -20.05 0.65 3.86
N PRO A 447 -21.19 0.52 4.54
CA PRO A 447 -22.45 1.06 4.06
C PRO A 447 -22.45 2.60 4.14
N SER A 448 -23.16 3.24 3.21
CA SER A 448 -23.25 4.70 3.10
C SER A 448 -24.61 5.12 2.53
N VAL A 449 -25.03 6.34 2.84
CA VAL A 449 -26.14 7.02 2.15
C VAL A 449 -25.58 7.87 1.03
N VAL A 450 -26.16 7.77 -0.17
CA VAL A 450 -25.72 8.53 -1.35
C VAL A 450 -26.76 9.57 -1.75
N PHE A 451 -26.27 10.75 -2.13
CA PHE A 451 -27.01 11.81 -2.79
C PHE A 451 -26.45 12.03 -4.20
N ILE A 452 -27.33 12.33 -5.16
CA ILE A 452 -26.96 12.72 -6.52
C ILE A 452 -27.52 14.10 -6.80
N ASN A 453 -26.64 15.07 -7.09
CA ASN A 453 -27.00 16.48 -7.33
C ASN A 453 -27.99 17.02 -6.29
N GLY A 454 -27.78 16.63 -5.03
CA GLY A 454 -28.55 17.08 -3.88
C GLY A 454 -29.85 16.33 -3.60
N GLU A 455 -30.25 15.30 -4.35
CA GLU A 455 -31.40 14.46 -3.99
C GLU A 455 -30.96 13.12 -3.38
N TYR A 456 -31.65 12.68 -2.32
CA TYR A 456 -31.42 11.37 -1.70
C TYR A 456 -31.60 10.24 -2.71
N TRP A 457 -30.56 9.40 -2.82
CA TRP A 457 -30.49 8.33 -3.80
C TRP A 457 -30.55 6.93 -3.19
N GLY A 458 -30.40 6.80 -1.87
CA GLY A 458 -30.47 5.52 -1.16
C GLY A 458 -29.13 5.03 -0.62
N ILE A 459 -29.14 3.78 -0.19
CA ILE A 459 -27.97 3.11 0.40
C ILE A 459 -27.10 2.56 -0.72
N HIS A 460 -25.79 2.80 -0.61
CA HIS A 460 -24.75 2.10 -1.36
C HIS A 460 -23.68 1.58 -0.40
N ASN A 461 -23.07 0.49 -0.80
CA ASN A 461 -22.01 -0.18 -0.08
C ASN A 461 -20.71 0.30 -0.74
N ILE A 462 -19.87 1.03 -0.01
CA ILE A 462 -18.51 1.35 -0.45
C ILE A 462 -17.71 0.04 -0.43
N ARG A 463 -17.07 -0.26 -1.55
CA ARG A 463 -16.30 -1.48 -1.78
C ARG A 463 -14.99 -1.16 -2.49
N GLU A 464 -13.99 -1.97 -2.22
CA GLU A 464 -12.77 -2.01 -3.03
C GLU A 464 -13.04 -2.59 -4.41
N ARG A 465 -12.17 -2.32 -5.39
CA ARG A 465 -12.26 -2.92 -6.72
C ARG A 465 -11.05 -3.82 -6.94
N TYR A 466 -11.27 -5.08 -7.29
CA TYR A 466 -10.19 -5.92 -7.80
C TYR A 466 -9.69 -5.42 -9.16
N ASP A 467 -8.40 -5.08 -9.17
CA ASP A 467 -7.56 -4.78 -10.32
C ASP A 467 -6.10 -4.81 -9.83
N ASN A 468 -5.14 -4.49 -10.69
CA ASN A 468 -3.73 -4.47 -10.32
C ASN A 468 -3.40 -3.49 -9.18
N ILE A 469 -4.21 -2.43 -8.97
CA ILE A 469 -4.00 -1.46 -7.90
C ILE A 469 -4.40 -2.06 -6.54
N TYR A 470 -5.47 -2.86 -6.49
CA TYR A 470 -5.82 -3.62 -5.29
C TYR A 470 -4.66 -4.50 -4.83
N PHE A 471 -4.13 -5.36 -5.71
CA PHE A 471 -3.07 -6.28 -5.33
C PHE A 471 -1.76 -5.56 -5.00
N ALA A 472 -1.44 -4.48 -5.72
CA ALA A 472 -0.28 -3.64 -5.40
C ALA A 472 -0.34 -3.06 -3.99
N SER A 473 -1.51 -2.57 -3.56
CA SER A 473 -1.71 -2.00 -2.23
C SER A 473 -1.85 -3.04 -1.11
N HIS A 474 -2.31 -4.25 -1.41
CA HIS A 474 -2.54 -5.29 -0.40
C HIS A 474 -1.35 -6.20 -0.17
N TYR A 475 -0.43 -6.29 -1.12
CA TYR A 475 0.71 -7.21 -1.06
C TYR A 475 2.04 -6.51 -1.30
N ASN A 476 2.07 -5.17 -1.23
CA ASN A 476 3.25 -4.35 -1.51
C ASN A 476 3.94 -4.74 -2.84
N LEU A 477 3.18 -4.75 -3.94
CA LEU A 477 3.64 -5.21 -5.25
C LEU A 477 3.85 -4.07 -6.24
N ASP A 478 4.67 -4.31 -7.25
CA ASP A 478 4.61 -3.58 -8.51
C ASP A 478 3.34 -3.97 -9.27
N LYS A 479 2.44 -2.99 -9.48
CA LYS A 479 1.15 -3.19 -10.17
C LYS A 479 1.32 -3.72 -11.60
N ASP A 480 2.42 -3.42 -12.28
CA ASP A 480 2.60 -3.81 -13.69
C ASP A 480 2.94 -5.31 -13.85
N ASN A 481 3.31 -5.96 -12.75
CA ASN A 481 3.58 -7.40 -12.69
C ASN A 481 2.40 -8.22 -12.14
N VAL A 482 1.28 -7.58 -11.79
CA VAL A 482 0.07 -8.28 -11.36
C VAL A 482 -0.69 -8.80 -12.58
N VAL A 483 -1.08 -10.07 -12.53
CA VAL A 483 -1.95 -10.70 -13.52
C VAL A 483 -3.27 -11.06 -12.85
N LEU A 484 -4.39 -10.71 -13.49
CA LEU A 484 -5.74 -11.00 -13.03
C LEU A 484 -6.53 -11.63 -14.16
N LEU A 485 -6.84 -12.92 -14.02
CA LEU A 485 -7.62 -13.67 -14.99
C LEU A 485 -9.06 -13.87 -14.51
N GLU A 486 -9.99 -13.78 -15.45
CA GLU A 486 -11.40 -14.06 -15.22
C GLU A 486 -11.86 -15.19 -16.14
N VAL A 487 -12.65 -16.12 -15.60
CA VAL A 487 -13.29 -17.16 -16.40
C VAL A 487 -14.71 -16.72 -16.70
N THR A 488 -15.01 -16.56 -17.98
CA THR A 488 -16.35 -16.22 -18.47
C THR A 488 -17.32 -17.38 -18.28
N TYR A 489 -18.62 -17.10 -18.34
CA TYR A 489 -19.67 -18.12 -18.26
C TYR A 489 -19.53 -19.26 -19.29
N LEU A 490 -18.87 -19.00 -20.44
CA LEU A 490 -18.62 -19.99 -21.49
C LEU A 490 -17.35 -20.83 -21.24
N GLY A 491 -16.63 -20.61 -20.14
CA GLY A 491 -15.36 -21.27 -19.82
C GLY A 491 -14.15 -20.67 -20.51
N THR A 492 -14.30 -19.56 -21.24
CA THR A 492 -13.17 -18.82 -21.81
C THR A 492 -12.48 -18.03 -20.70
N ILE A 493 -11.15 -18.15 -20.61
CA ILE A 493 -10.32 -17.39 -19.67
C ILE A 493 -9.84 -16.13 -20.39
N VAL A 494 -10.01 -14.97 -19.74
CA VAL A 494 -9.57 -13.67 -20.25
C VAL A 494 -8.69 -12.97 -19.22
N ALA A 495 -7.71 -12.21 -19.70
CA ALA A 495 -6.92 -11.32 -18.85
C ALA A 495 -7.66 -9.99 -18.63
N ASN A 496 -8.06 -9.72 -17.39
CA ASN A 496 -8.48 -8.39 -16.98
C ASN A 496 -7.27 -7.49 -16.71
N GLU A 497 -6.17 -8.09 -16.21
CA GLU A 497 -4.84 -7.49 -16.09
C GLU A 497 -3.82 -8.57 -16.51
N GLY A 498 -2.75 -8.20 -17.21
CA GLY A 498 -1.79 -9.14 -17.82
C GLY A 498 -2.00 -9.32 -19.32
N THR A 499 -1.44 -10.39 -19.89
CA THR A 499 -1.45 -10.63 -21.35
C THR A 499 -2.07 -11.98 -21.74
N ASP A 500 -2.26 -12.21 -23.04
CA ASP A 500 -2.75 -13.51 -23.54
C ASP A 500 -1.74 -14.64 -23.29
N GLU A 501 -0.44 -14.33 -23.21
CA GLU A 501 0.60 -15.28 -22.80
C GLU A 501 0.40 -15.74 -21.35
N ASP A 502 -0.07 -14.85 -20.47
CA ASP A 502 -0.37 -15.22 -19.08
C ASP A 502 -1.55 -16.20 -18.99
N VAL A 503 -2.57 -16.04 -19.85
CA VAL A 503 -3.68 -16.99 -19.99
C VAL A 503 -3.20 -18.35 -20.49
N GLN A 504 -2.31 -18.34 -21.50
CA GLN A 504 -1.71 -19.57 -22.04
C GLN A 504 -0.83 -20.28 -20.99
N ALA A 505 -0.06 -19.52 -20.20
CA ALA A 505 0.77 -20.09 -19.13
C ALA A 505 -0.09 -20.82 -18.09
N TYR A 506 -1.17 -20.21 -17.60
CA TYR A 506 -2.11 -20.89 -16.70
C TYR A 506 -2.68 -22.17 -17.31
N THR A 507 -3.13 -22.07 -18.57
CA THR A 507 -3.77 -23.19 -19.27
C THR A 507 -2.81 -24.36 -19.45
N ASN A 508 -1.59 -24.10 -19.93
CA ASN A 508 -0.59 -25.13 -20.20
C ASN A 508 -0.06 -25.75 -18.91
N GLU A 509 0.30 -24.92 -17.91
CA GLU A 509 1.02 -25.38 -16.73
C GLU A 509 0.13 -26.07 -15.70
N ILE A 510 -1.17 -25.77 -15.67
CA ILE A 510 -2.11 -26.37 -14.70
C ILE A 510 -3.13 -27.24 -15.44
N ILE A 511 -3.92 -26.66 -16.34
CA ILE A 511 -5.08 -27.36 -16.91
C ILE A 511 -4.64 -28.51 -17.82
N ASP A 512 -3.78 -28.23 -18.80
CA ASP A 512 -3.34 -29.26 -19.75
C ASP A 512 -2.36 -30.25 -19.10
N PHE A 513 -1.51 -29.79 -18.17
CA PHE A 513 -0.73 -30.69 -17.34
C PHE A 513 -1.61 -31.73 -16.63
N LEU A 514 -2.70 -31.32 -15.98
CA LEU A 514 -3.63 -32.22 -15.28
C LEU A 514 -4.48 -33.09 -16.22
N LYS A 515 -4.66 -32.72 -17.49
CA LYS A 515 -5.29 -33.59 -18.49
C LYS A 515 -4.36 -34.71 -18.94
N SER A 516 -3.06 -34.46 -18.96
CA SER A 516 -2.05 -35.39 -19.48
C SER A 516 -1.34 -36.20 -18.40
N ASN A 517 -1.48 -35.84 -17.12
CA ASN A 517 -0.77 -36.47 -16.01
C ASN A 517 -1.71 -36.93 -14.90
N ASP A 518 -1.38 -38.07 -14.28
CA ASP A 518 -2.14 -38.63 -13.16
C ASP A 518 -1.77 -37.92 -11.84
N ILE A 519 -2.71 -37.15 -11.29
CA ILE A 519 -2.52 -36.37 -10.07
C ILE A 519 -2.37 -37.22 -8.80
N THR A 520 -2.65 -38.53 -8.87
CA THR A 520 -2.40 -39.44 -7.74
C THR A 520 -0.90 -39.74 -7.55
N GLN A 521 -0.06 -39.43 -8.55
CA GLN A 521 1.39 -39.52 -8.43
C GLN A 521 1.95 -38.32 -7.65
N LYS A 522 2.87 -38.59 -6.71
CA LYS A 522 3.43 -37.58 -5.81
C LYS A 522 4.10 -36.42 -6.58
N ASP A 523 4.96 -36.73 -7.54
CA ASP A 523 5.73 -35.72 -8.28
C ASP A 523 4.82 -34.77 -9.08
N ASN A 524 3.70 -35.28 -9.61
CA ASN A 524 2.72 -34.45 -10.32
C ASN A 524 2.01 -33.49 -9.37
N TYR A 525 1.70 -33.94 -8.15
CA TYR A 525 1.08 -33.08 -7.14
C TYR A 525 2.06 -32.02 -6.61
N GLU A 526 3.33 -32.40 -6.37
CA GLU A 526 4.38 -31.45 -5.99
C GLU A 526 4.62 -30.41 -7.09
N TYR A 527 4.62 -30.80 -8.37
CA TYR A 527 4.68 -29.84 -9.49
C TYR A 527 3.50 -28.85 -9.44
N ILE A 528 2.27 -29.31 -9.24
CA ILE A 528 1.10 -28.42 -9.15
C ILE A 528 1.19 -27.45 -7.96
N LYS A 529 1.75 -27.87 -6.81
CA LYS A 529 1.99 -26.97 -5.67
C LYS A 529 2.95 -25.81 -6.00
N THR A 530 3.84 -25.97 -6.99
CA THR A 530 4.70 -24.87 -7.47
C THR A 530 3.97 -23.90 -8.39
N LYS A 531 2.82 -24.28 -8.97
CA LYS A 531 2.07 -23.47 -9.93
C LYS A 531 0.91 -22.73 -9.30
N MET A 532 0.29 -23.31 -8.28
CA MET A 532 -0.84 -22.73 -7.58
C MET A 532 -0.73 -22.87 -6.07
N ASP A 533 -1.31 -21.91 -5.36
CA ASP A 533 -1.49 -22.00 -3.92
C ASP A 533 -2.68 -22.93 -3.64
N VAL A 534 -2.35 -24.19 -3.35
CA VAL A 534 -3.34 -25.24 -3.11
C VAL A 534 -4.15 -24.98 -1.84
N ASP A 535 -3.57 -24.36 -0.80
CA ASP A 535 -4.29 -24.03 0.43
C ASP A 535 -5.32 -22.93 0.19
N ASN A 536 -4.95 -21.87 -0.54
CA ASN A 536 -5.88 -20.84 -0.99
C ASN A 536 -7.01 -21.44 -1.83
N PHE A 537 -6.71 -22.37 -2.74
CA PHE A 537 -7.74 -23.02 -3.55
C PHE A 537 -8.69 -23.88 -2.71
N ILE A 538 -8.19 -24.59 -1.70
CA ILE A 538 -9.03 -25.33 -0.75
C ILE A 538 -9.97 -24.35 -0.02
N ASP A 539 -9.43 -23.24 0.53
CA ASP A 539 -10.22 -22.23 1.23
C ASP A 539 -11.32 -21.63 0.35
N TYR A 540 -10.99 -21.32 -0.90
CA TYR A 540 -11.91 -20.79 -1.89
C TYR A 540 -13.09 -21.75 -2.17
N ASN A 541 -12.80 -23.04 -2.33
CA ASN A 541 -13.83 -24.05 -2.55
C ASN A 541 -14.67 -24.28 -1.28
N VAL A 542 -14.03 -24.38 -0.11
CA VAL A 542 -14.72 -24.55 1.17
C VAL A 542 -15.68 -23.39 1.42
N ALA A 543 -15.25 -22.14 1.21
CA ALA A 543 -16.07 -20.95 1.36
C ALA A 543 -17.30 -21.00 0.43
N ASN A 544 -17.10 -21.15 -0.88
CA ASN A 544 -18.22 -21.18 -1.84
C ASN A 544 -19.20 -22.35 -1.58
N ILE A 545 -18.68 -23.53 -1.20
CA ILE A 545 -19.51 -24.69 -0.85
C ILE A 545 -20.34 -24.41 0.41
N TYR A 546 -19.73 -23.85 1.46
CA TYR A 546 -20.46 -23.49 2.68
C TYR A 546 -21.52 -22.43 2.36
N PHE A 547 -21.17 -21.36 1.65
CA PHE A 547 -22.08 -20.29 1.23
C PHE A 547 -23.25 -20.76 0.37
N ALA A 548 -23.15 -21.96 -0.20
CA ALA A 548 -24.07 -22.45 -1.21
C ALA A 548 -24.16 -21.48 -2.40
N ASN A 549 -23.04 -20.96 -2.88
CA ASN A 549 -23.03 -20.05 -4.02
C ASN A 549 -23.42 -20.80 -5.31
N ASN A 550 -24.54 -20.44 -5.92
CA ASN A 550 -25.11 -21.20 -7.06
C ASN A 550 -24.71 -20.66 -8.42
N ASP A 551 -24.26 -19.41 -8.48
CA ASP A 551 -23.70 -18.87 -9.71
C ASP A 551 -22.26 -19.35 -9.92
N TRP A 552 -21.69 -20.04 -8.93
CA TRP A 552 -20.38 -20.69 -8.97
C TRP A 552 -20.52 -22.23 -9.07
N PRO A 553 -19.61 -22.98 -9.73
CA PRO A 553 -18.35 -22.54 -10.35
C PRO A 553 -18.43 -22.19 -11.84
N GLN A 554 -19.60 -22.27 -12.47
CA GLN A 554 -19.76 -21.94 -13.89
C GLN A 554 -19.63 -20.44 -14.20
N ASN A 555 -19.65 -19.59 -13.16
CA ASN A 555 -19.43 -18.15 -13.23
C ASN A 555 -18.64 -17.69 -11.99
N ASN A 556 -18.28 -16.40 -11.96
CA ASN A 556 -17.65 -15.72 -10.82
C ASN A 556 -16.33 -16.33 -10.36
N VAL A 557 -15.59 -16.93 -11.30
CA VAL A 557 -14.23 -17.45 -11.06
C VAL A 557 -13.23 -16.41 -11.50
N THR A 558 -12.43 -15.93 -10.55
CA THR A 558 -11.34 -14.98 -10.81
C THR A 558 -10.12 -15.40 -10.03
N MET A 559 -8.96 -15.29 -10.65
CA MET A 559 -7.68 -15.71 -10.10
C MET A 559 -6.57 -14.72 -10.44
N TRP A 560 -5.56 -14.64 -9.60
CA TRP A 560 -4.46 -13.71 -9.77
C TRP A 560 -3.12 -14.38 -9.47
N LYS A 561 -2.05 -13.78 -9.99
CA LYS A 561 -0.66 -14.07 -9.59
C LYS A 561 0.19 -12.80 -9.69
N TYR A 562 1.31 -12.79 -8.97
CA TYR A 562 2.40 -11.85 -9.19
C TYR A 562 3.45 -12.49 -10.13
N LYS A 563 3.89 -11.77 -11.16
CA LYS A 563 4.97 -12.22 -12.05
C LYS A 563 6.33 -11.95 -11.42
N THR A 564 6.98 -13.03 -11.00
CA THR A 564 8.36 -13.00 -10.51
C THR A 564 9.33 -12.69 -11.67
N LYS A 565 10.48 -12.08 -11.37
CA LYS A 565 11.42 -11.57 -12.40
C LYS A 565 11.93 -12.66 -13.33
N ASP A 566 12.07 -13.89 -12.83
CA ASP A 566 12.52 -15.07 -13.57
C ASP A 566 11.36 -16.00 -13.99
N GLY A 567 10.12 -15.66 -13.63
CA GLY A 567 8.94 -16.48 -13.89
C GLY A 567 8.87 -17.78 -13.07
N LEU A 568 9.69 -17.93 -12.02
CA LEU A 568 9.76 -19.14 -11.19
C LEU A 568 9.01 -18.98 -9.86
N TYR A 569 8.77 -20.12 -9.20
CA TYR A 569 8.21 -20.21 -7.86
C TYR A 569 9.28 -19.96 -6.79
N HIS A 570 9.05 -18.99 -5.91
CA HIS A 570 9.95 -18.59 -4.83
C HIS A 570 9.29 -18.84 -3.47
N PRO A 571 9.45 -20.04 -2.87
CA PRO A 571 8.79 -20.42 -1.60
C PRO A 571 9.19 -19.53 -0.40
N GLU A 572 10.33 -18.88 -0.47
CA GLU A 572 10.85 -17.95 0.53
C GLU A 572 10.25 -16.53 0.41
N ALA A 573 9.61 -16.22 -0.72
CA ALA A 573 9.00 -14.92 -0.92
C ALA A 573 7.79 -14.71 0.01
N PRO A 574 7.49 -13.46 0.40
CA PRO A 574 6.29 -13.16 1.15
C PRO A 574 5.02 -13.67 0.45
N TYR A 575 3.99 -13.97 1.25
CA TYR A 575 2.72 -14.47 0.72
C TYR A 575 2.15 -13.53 -0.36
N GLY A 576 1.75 -14.10 -1.51
CA GLY A 576 1.29 -13.33 -2.67
C GLY A 576 2.38 -12.92 -3.66
N GLN A 577 3.66 -13.02 -3.31
CA GLN A 577 4.80 -12.59 -4.14
C GLN A 577 5.57 -13.75 -4.80
N ASP A 578 5.15 -14.99 -4.52
CA ASP A 578 5.89 -16.21 -4.82
C ASP A 578 5.72 -16.78 -6.25
N GLY A 579 4.93 -16.13 -7.11
CA GLY A 579 4.71 -16.60 -8.49
C GLY A 579 3.55 -17.60 -8.67
N ARG A 580 2.83 -17.98 -7.60
CA ARG A 580 1.71 -18.94 -7.68
C ARG A 580 0.36 -18.29 -7.97
N TRP A 581 -0.51 -19.02 -8.66
CA TRP A 581 -1.92 -18.67 -8.86
C TRP A 581 -2.77 -18.81 -7.60
N ARG A 582 -3.65 -17.84 -7.37
CA ARG A 582 -4.59 -17.75 -6.23
C ARG A 582 -5.99 -17.33 -6.69
N TRP A 583 -7.02 -17.85 -6.04
CA TRP A 583 -8.43 -17.54 -6.30
C TRP A 583 -8.97 -16.54 -5.28
N ILE A 584 -9.92 -15.73 -5.73
CA ILE A 584 -10.49 -14.64 -4.93
C ILE A 584 -12.00 -14.87 -4.71
N ILE A 585 -12.51 -14.38 -3.58
CA ILE A 585 -13.96 -14.35 -3.36
C ILE A 585 -14.54 -13.19 -4.16
N LYS A 586 -15.56 -13.47 -4.99
CA LYS A 586 -16.18 -12.51 -5.90
C LYS A 586 -17.65 -12.86 -6.09
N ASP A 587 -18.51 -11.84 -6.04
CA ASP A 587 -19.91 -11.87 -6.48
C ASP A 587 -20.69 -13.06 -5.90
N THR A 588 -20.88 -13.01 -4.59
CA THR A 588 -21.41 -14.11 -3.79
C THR A 588 -22.90 -13.97 -3.46
N ASP A 589 -23.60 -12.94 -3.94
CA ASP A 589 -24.99 -12.63 -3.59
C ASP A 589 -26.03 -13.76 -3.86
N PHE A 590 -25.64 -14.81 -4.59
CA PHE A 590 -26.46 -16.02 -4.78
C PHE A 590 -26.30 -17.07 -3.68
N GLY A 591 -25.40 -16.84 -2.70
CA GLY A 591 -25.22 -17.65 -1.51
C GLY A 591 -26.20 -17.31 -0.38
N PHE A 592 -26.14 -18.05 0.72
CA PHE A 592 -26.97 -17.86 1.92
C PHE A 592 -28.50 -17.87 1.67
N GLY A 593 -28.93 -18.62 0.64
CA GLY A 593 -30.34 -18.63 0.22
C GLY A 593 -30.76 -17.37 -0.53
N GLY A 594 -29.83 -16.73 -1.25
CA GLY A 594 -30.07 -15.51 -2.04
C GLY A 594 -31.25 -15.59 -3.03
N PRO A 595 -31.49 -14.51 -3.80
CA PRO A 595 -32.79 -14.18 -4.41
C PRO A 595 -33.47 -15.27 -5.26
N PHE A 596 -32.70 -16.24 -5.77
CA PHE A 596 -33.20 -17.33 -6.63
C PHE A 596 -33.42 -18.66 -5.92
N MET A 597 -32.75 -18.90 -4.79
CA MET A 597 -32.85 -20.18 -4.07
C MET A 597 -33.80 -20.14 -2.89
N GLY A 598 -33.87 -19.00 -2.19
CA GLY A 598 -34.60 -18.91 -0.94
C GLY A 598 -34.20 -20.01 0.05
N SER A 599 -35.20 -20.60 0.71
CA SER A 599 -35.02 -21.67 1.71
C SER A 599 -34.39 -22.96 1.16
N SER A 600 -34.49 -23.22 -0.14
CA SER A 600 -33.90 -24.42 -0.75
C SER A 600 -32.37 -24.39 -0.78
N GLY A 601 -31.76 -23.19 -0.72
CA GLY A 601 -30.31 -23.01 -0.73
C GLY A 601 -29.60 -23.61 0.47
N VAL A 602 -30.29 -23.70 1.61
CA VAL A 602 -29.75 -24.30 2.85
C VAL A 602 -29.31 -25.75 2.63
N SER A 603 -30.09 -26.52 1.87
CA SER A 603 -29.85 -27.93 1.57
C SER A 603 -29.14 -28.18 0.24
N HIS A 604 -28.80 -27.14 -0.53
CA HIS A 604 -28.22 -27.33 -1.86
C HIS A 604 -26.86 -28.04 -1.78
N ASN A 605 -26.68 -29.12 -2.55
CA ASN A 605 -25.44 -29.90 -2.57
C ASN A 605 -24.38 -29.25 -3.47
N THR A 606 -23.87 -28.09 -3.02
CA THR A 606 -22.87 -27.30 -3.75
C THR A 606 -21.54 -28.04 -3.91
N LEU A 607 -21.20 -28.96 -3.00
CA LEU A 607 -20.03 -29.84 -3.16
C LEU A 607 -20.17 -30.72 -4.41
N ASN A 608 -21.34 -31.32 -4.61
CA ASN A 608 -21.59 -32.12 -5.80
C ASN A 608 -21.67 -31.26 -7.07
N HIS A 609 -22.34 -30.11 -6.98
CA HIS A 609 -22.39 -29.12 -8.07
C HIS A 609 -20.99 -28.73 -8.55
N ALA A 610 -20.06 -28.48 -7.63
CA ALA A 610 -18.69 -28.08 -7.93
C ALA A 610 -17.76 -29.22 -8.38
N SER A 611 -18.16 -30.48 -8.24
CA SER A 611 -17.27 -31.64 -8.51
C SER A 611 -17.81 -32.67 -9.48
N GLU A 612 -19.07 -32.59 -9.92
CA GLU A 612 -19.68 -33.57 -10.84
C GLU A 612 -20.53 -32.99 -11.96
N ASN A 613 -20.77 -31.67 -12.01
CA ASN A 613 -21.62 -31.11 -13.05
C ASN A 613 -21.01 -31.28 -14.45
N THR A 614 -21.49 -32.28 -15.20
CA THR A 614 -20.98 -32.63 -16.53
C THR A 614 -21.46 -31.67 -17.63
N GLN A 615 -22.41 -30.78 -17.36
CA GLN A 615 -22.87 -29.81 -18.35
C GLN A 615 -21.83 -28.71 -18.60
N ASN A 616 -20.97 -28.44 -17.61
CA ASN A 616 -19.89 -27.46 -17.66
C ASN A 616 -18.58 -28.11 -17.19
N GLU A 617 -18.05 -29.07 -17.97
CA GLU A 617 -16.88 -29.85 -17.57
C GLU A 617 -15.68 -28.98 -17.17
N TRP A 618 -15.46 -27.86 -17.88
CA TRP A 618 -14.38 -26.91 -17.57
C TRP A 618 -14.48 -26.36 -16.15
N ALA A 619 -15.70 -26.07 -15.66
CA ALA A 619 -15.94 -25.39 -14.40
C ALA A 619 -15.64 -26.27 -13.19
N VAL A 620 -15.84 -27.58 -13.35
CA VAL A 620 -15.61 -28.57 -12.29
C VAL A 620 -14.26 -29.26 -12.43
N PHE A 621 -13.60 -29.17 -13.59
CA PHE A 621 -12.42 -29.97 -13.94
C PHE A 621 -11.32 -29.89 -12.87
N LEU A 622 -10.86 -28.69 -12.52
CA LEU A 622 -9.70 -28.52 -11.63
C LEU A 622 -9.97 -29.10 -10.25
N PHE A 623 -11.10 -28.73 -9.62
CA PHE A 623 -11.45 -29.23 -8.30
C PHE A 623 -11.72 -30.73 -8.31
N LYS A 624 -12.48 -31.23 -9.31
CA LYS A 624 -12.73 -32.67 -9.49
C LYS A 624 -11.44 -33.46 -9.62
N LYS A 625 -10.48 -32.97 -10.41
CA LYS A 625 -9.18 -33.62 -10.61
C LYS A 625 -8.37 -33.64 -9.32
N LEU A 626 -8.23 -32.51 -8.64
CA LEU A 626 -7.46 -32.45 -7.38
C LEU A 626 -8.05 -33.36 -6.29
N LEU A 627 -9.37 -33.57 -6.24
CA LEU A 627 -10.00 -34.52 -5.34
C LEU A 627 -9.64 -36.00 -5.58
N GLU A 628 -9.03 -36.35 -6.72
CA GLU A 628 -8.51 -37.71 -6.98
C GLU A 628 -7.28 -38.00 -6.10
N ASN A 629 -6.43 -36.99 -5.87
CA ASN A 629 -5.28 -37.07 -4.98
C ASN A 629 -5.72 -37.14 -3.50
N SER A 630 -5.21 -38.11 -2.75
CA SER A 630 -5.60 -38.35 -1.36
C SER A 630 -5.13 -37.27 -0.40
N GLU A 631 -3.98 -36.65 -0.64
CA GLU A 631 -3.45 -35.57 0.21
C GLU A 631 -4.36 -34.35 0.11
N PHE A 632 -4.64 -33.89 -1.12
CA PHE A 632 -5.58 -32.79 -1.38
C PHE A 632 -6.97 -33.10 -0.82
N ARG A 633 -7.50 -34.30 -1.10
CA ARG A 633 -8.85 -34.70 -0.64
C ARG A 633 -8.97 -34.68 0.87
N ASN A 634 -7.99 -35.23 1.59
CA ASN A 634 -7.99 -35.23 3.05
C ASN A 634 -7.85 -33.81 3.60
N ALA A 635 -6.96 -32.99 3.03
CA ALA A 635 -6.80 -31.58 3.40
C ALA A 635 -8.10 -30.78 3.19
N PHE A 636 -8.80 -30.98 2.08
CA PHE A 636 -10.11 -30.36 1.81
C PHE A 636 -11.17 -30.74 2.84
N ILE A 637 -11.31 -32.05 3.14
CA ILE A 637 -12.31 -32.53 4.11
C ILE A 637 -11.99 -31.99 5.51
N ASN A 638 -10.72 -32.00 5.91
CA ASN A 638 -10.28 -31.44 7.19
C ASN A 638 -10.47 -29.93 7.23
N ARG A 639 -10.15 -29.18 6.17
CA ARG A 639 -10.37 -27.72 6.12
C ARG A 639 -11.85 -27.36 6.22
N MET A 640 -12.74 -28.14 5.61
CA MET A 640 -14.19 -27.99 5.79
C MET A 640 -14.59 -28.23 7.25
N ALA A 641 -14.12 -29.31 7.89
CA ALA A 641 -14.40 -29.58 9.30
C ALA A 641 -13.84 -28.47 10.21
N ASP A 642 -12.61 -28.03 9.96
CA ASP A 642 -11.93 -26.95 10.66
C ASP A 642 -12.83 -25.69 10.67
N TYR A 643 -13.31 -25.24 9.50
CA TYR A 643 -14.14 -24.04 9.41
C TYR A 643 -15.54 -24.21 9.99
N LEU A 644 -16.16 -25.39 9.85
CA LEU A 644 -17.44 -25.69 10.52
C LEU A 644 -17.34 -25.65 12.05
N ASN A 645 -16.16 -25.92 12.62
CA ASN A 645 -15.93 -25.81 14.07
C ASN A 645 -15.38 -24.43 14.51
N THR A 646 -15.21 -23.49 13.58
CA THR A 646 -14.61 -22.17 13.85
C THR A 646 -15.35 -21.04 13.16
N CYS A 647 -14.87 -20.55 12.01
CA CYS A 647 -15.40 -19.35 11.38
C CYS A 647 -16.81 -19.51 10.77
N PHE A 648 -17.28 -20.74 10.60
CA PHE A 648 -18.65 -21.09 10.20
C PHE A 648 -19.49 -21.66 11.33
N ASP A 649 -19.05 -21.48 12.58
CA ASP A 649 -19.88 -21.73 13.75
C ASP A 649 -21.23 -20.97 13.64
N PRO A 650 -22.37 -21.65 13.82
CA PRO A 650 -23.68 -21.03 13.70
C PRO A 650 -23.88 -19.75 14.49
N GLU A 651 -23.42 -19.72 15.75
CA GLU A 651 -23.62 -18.57 16.63
C GLU A 651 -22.80 -17.37 16.15
N LEU A 652 -21.53 -17.59 15.81
CA LEU A 652 -20.67 -16.56 15.24
C LEU A 652 -21.24 -15.97 13.94
N VAL A 653 -21.71 -16.84 13.04
CA VAL A 653 -22.29 -16.40 11.76
C VAL A 653 -23.59 -15.62 11.99
N THR A 654 -24.48 -16.07 12.87
CA THR A 654 -25.70 -15.32 13.20
C THR A 654 -25.41 -13.97 13.85
N ASN A 655 -24.42 -13.91 14.76
CA ASN A 655 -24.02 -12.66 15.37
C ASN A 655 -23.44 -11.67 14.33
N THR A 656 -22.71 -12.18 13.34
CA THR A 656 -22.21 -11.33 12.23
C THR A 656 -23.35 -10.82 11.35
N ILE A 657 -24.39 -11.64 11.10
CA ILE A 657 -25.61 -11.20 10.39
C ILE A 657 -26.30 -10.08 11.16
N ASP A 658 -26.46 -10.24 12.48
CA ASP A 658 -27.15 -9.26 13.33
C ASP A 658 -26.38 -7.94 13.42
N GLU A 659 -25.05 -8.00 13.54
CA GLU A 659 -24.18 -6.80 13.49
C GLU A 659 -24.38 -6.02 12.18
N MET A 660 -24.41 -6.71 11.04
CA MET A 660 -24.60 -6.08 9.73
C MET A 660 -26.03 -5.58 9.50
N LYS A 661 -27.03 -6.29 10.03
CA LYS A 661 -28.43 -5.84 10.06
C LYS A 661 -28.54 -4.52 10.81
N ASP A 662 -28.05 -4.49 12.04
CA ASP A 662 -28.18 -3.34 12.94
C ASP A 662 -27.47 -2.10 12.37
N ALA A 663 -26.36 -2.29 11.65
CA ALA A 663 -25.62 -1.21 11.00
C ALA A 663 -26.44 -0.42 9.97
N ILE A 664 -27.40 -1.04 9.27
CA ILE A 664 -28.17 -0.39 8.20
C ILE A 664 -29.67 -0.25 8.50
N ALA A 665 -30.17 -0.86 9.58
CA ALA A 665 -31.60 -0.97 9.88
C ALA A 665 -32.36 0.36 9.84
N SER A 666 -31.77 1.43 10.40
CA SER A 666 -32.38 2.76 10.43
C SER A 666 -32.50 3.42 9.05
N SER A 667 -31.68 3.03 8.07
CA SER A 667 -31.70 3.58 6.71
C SER A 667 -32.60 2.81 5.74
N ILE A 668 -32.98 1.57 6.06
CA ILE A 668 -33.85 0.74 5.21
C ILE A 668 -35.21 1.40 4.91
N PRO A 669 -35.92 2.03 5.86
CA PRO A 669 -37.19 2.67 5.57
C PRO A 669 -37.09 3.79 4.52
N GLU A 670 -36.10 4.68 4.61
CA GLU A 670 -35.92 5.78 3.64
C GLU A 670 -35.42 5.25 2.29
N HIS A 671 -34.54 4.24 2.29
CA HIS A 671 -34.18 3.50 1.07
C HIS A 671 -35.41 2.94 0.36
N ASN A 672 -36.30 2.28 1.11
CA ASN A 672 -37.48 1.65 0.53
C ASN A 672 -38.56 2.67 0.15
N ALA A 673 -38.65 3.81 0.84
CA ALA A 673 -39.49 4.93 0.41
C ALA A 673 -39.05 5.49 -0.94
N ARG A 674 -37.74 5.47 -1.23
CA ARG A 674 -37.17 5.88 -2.51
C ARG A 674 -37.38 4.86 -3.63
N TRP A 675 -37.15 3.58 -3.36
CA TRP A 675 -37.06 2.54 -4.42
C TRP A 675 -38.20 1.53 -4.43
N GLN A 676 -38.83 1.27 -3.29
CA GLN A 676 -39.88 0.28 -3.10
C GLN A 676 -39.47 -1.13 -3.57
N ALA A 677 -38.17 -1.43 -3.51
CA ALA A 677 -37.59 -2.66 -4.03
C ALA A 677 -37.60 -3.79 -2.99
N ILE A 678 -37.56 -3.47 -1.69
CA ILE A 678 -37.47 -4.45 -0.61
C ILE A 678 -38.87 -4.73 -0.07
N SER A 679 -39.36 -5.95 -0.24
CA SER A 679 -40.72 -6.36 0.16
C SER A 679 -40.81 -6.87 1.60
N ASP A 680 -39.89 -7.76 2.01
CA ASP A 680 -39.85 -8.38 3.34
C ASP A 680 -38.40 -8.47 3.84
N TRP A 681 -37.89 -7.36 4.37
CA TRP A 681 -36.51 -7.27 4.82
C TRP A 681 -36.23 -8.22 6.00
N ASP A 682 -37.09 -8.23 7.01
CA ASP A 682 -36.90 -9.08 8.20
C ASP A 682 -36.98 -10.58 7.85
N GLY A 683 -37.85 -10.98 6.91
CA GLY A 683 -37.91 -12.35 6.40
C GLY A 683 -36.62 -12.79 5.69
N GLU A 684 -36.00 -11.90 4.91
CA GLU A 684 -34.71 -12.16 4.26
C GLU A 684 -33.58 -12.35 5.29
N ILE A 685 -33.58 -11.57 6.37
CA ILE A 685 -32.61 -11.73 7.47
C ILE A 685 -32.84 -13.07 8.20
N GLU A 686 -34.09 -13.44 8.47
CA GLU A 686 -34.39 -14.71 9.14
C GLU A 686 -34.04 -15.93 8.26
N LEU A 687 -34.18 -15.81 6.94
CA LEU A 687 -33.68 -16.80 5.99
C LEU A 687 -32.16 -16.98 6.12
N MET A 688 -31.39 -15.90 6.20
CA MET A 688 -29.93 -15.95 6.39
C MET A 688 -29.55 -16.59 7.73
N ARG A 689 -30.26 -16.28 8.81
CA ARG A 689 -30.04 -16.93 10.13
C ARG A 689 -30.37 -18.41 10.09
N THR A 690 -31.47 -18.78 9.44
CA THR A 690 -31.86 -20.18 9.25
C THR A 690 -30.82 -20.93 8.44
N PHE A 691 -30.26 -20.29 7.40
CA PHE A 691 -29.15 -20.84 6.64
C PHE A 691 -27.95 -21.10 7.55
N ALA A 692 -27.48 -20.10 8.29
CA ALA A 692 -26.32 -20.23 9.19
C ALA A 692 -26.46 -21.39 10.18
N LYS A 693 -27.65 -21.54 10.79
CA LYS A 693 -27.94 -22.59 11.78
C LYS A 693 -27.99 -23.99 11.21
N ARG A 694 -28.48 -24.16 9.98
CA ARG A 694 -28.77 -25.48 9.41
C ARG A 694 -27.75 -25.96 8.39
N ARG A 695 -27.00 -25.03 7.76
CA ARG A 695 -26.04 -25.35 6.70
C ARG A 695 -24.93 -26.31 7.14
N PRO A 696 -24.34 -26.21 8.35
CA PRO A 696 -23.31 -27.14 8.81
C PRO A 696 -23.71 -28.62 8.75
N ASP A 697 -24.96 -28.95 9.14
CA ASP A 697 -25.47 -30.32 9.12
C ASP A 697 -25.57 -30.85 7.68
N TYR A 698 -26.12 -30.05 6.76
CA TYR A 698 -26.22 -30.43 5.35
C TYR A 698 -24.85 -30.62 4.71
N VAL A 699 -23.91 -29.71 4.95
CA VAL A 699 -22.54 -29.82 4.42
C VAL A 699 -21.84 -31.07 4.97
N THR A 700 -22.03 -31.38 6.26
CA THR A 700 -21.51 -32.60 6.89
C THR A 700 -22.03 -33.85 6.17
N GLU A 701 -23.34 -33.93 5.92
CA GLU A 701 -23.93 -35.06 5.20
C GLU A 701 -23.48 -35.14 3.73
N HIS A 702 -23.30 -34.00 3.06
CA HIS A 702 -22.76 -33.97 1.70
C HIS A 702 -21.33 -34.52 1.64
N ILE A 703 -20.46 -34.16 2.59
CA ILE A 703 -19.09 -34.69 2.69
C ILE A 703 -19.12 -36.21 2.90
N ILE A 704 -19.91 -36.69 3.87
CA ILE A 704 -20.05 -38.14 4.14
C ILE A 704 -20.53 -38.88 2.90
N SER A 705 -21.60 -38.39 2.26
CA SER A 705 -22.16 -39.03 1.07
C SER A 705 -21.16 -39.07 -0.08
N LYS A 706 -20.49 -37.94 -0.37
CA LYS A 706 -19.56 -37.81 -1.49
C LYS A 706 -18.33 -38.70 -1.33
N PHE A 707 -17.77 -38.76 -0.13
CA PHE A 707 -16.48 -39.41 0.12
C PHE A 707 -16.62 -40.77 0.82
N ARG A 708 -17.82 -41.33 0.92
CA ARG A 708 -18.07 -42.67 1.50
C ARG A 708 -17.18 -43.75 0.90
N ARG A 709 -16.97 -43.73 -0.43
CA ARG A 709 -16.10 -44.70 -1.13
C ARG A 709 -14.63 -44.61 -0.74
N PHE A 710 -14.21 -43.51 -0.12
CA PHE A 710 -12.86 -43.27 0.38
C PHE A 710 -12.76 -43.47 1.91
N GLY A 711 -13.77 -44.09 2.53
CA GLY A 711 -13.74 -44.41 3.97
C GLY A 711 -14.45 -43.38 4.87
N VAL A 712 -15.01 -42.31 4.30
CA VAL A 712 -15.75 -41.30 5.08
C VAL A 712 -17.14 -41.83 5.45
N THR A 713 -17.24 -42.45 6.62
CA THR A 713 -18.44 -43.22 7.02
C THR A 713 -19.32 -42.53 8.06
N GLY A 714 -18.90 -41.38 8.57
CA GLY A 714 -19.61 -40.63 9.59
C GLY A 714 -18.71 -39.61 10.26
N THR A 715 -19.09 -39.18 11.46
CA THR A 715 -18.33 -38.20 12.25
C THR A 715 -18.04 -38.70 13.66
N TYR A 716 -17.04 -38.12 14.30
CA TYR A 716 -16.69 -38.34 15.71
C TYR A 716 -16.35 -36.98 16.35
N SER A 717 -16.45 -36.93 17.67
CA SER A 717 -16.12 -35.75 18.47
C SER A 717 -14.66 -35.78 18.91
N VAL A 718 -14.02 -34.62 18.88
CA VAL A 718 -12.67 -34.37 19.37
C VAL A 718 -12.76 -33.40 20.53
N LYS A 719 -12.24 -33.78 21.70
CA LYS A 719 -12.02 -32.89 22.84
C LYS A 719 -10.53 -32.67 23.03
N LEU A 720 -10.09 -31.41 23.05
CA LEU A 720 -8.71 -31.01 23.22
C LEU A 720 -8.58 -30.10 24.43
N GLU A 721 -7.68 -30.47 25.34
CA GLU A 721 -7.43 -29.74 26.57
C GLU A 721 -5.96 -29.31 26.65
N THR A 722 -5.70 -28.12 27.18
CA THR A 722 -4.33 -27.62 27.40
C THR A 722 -4.32 -26.52 28.44
N ASP A 723 -3.18 -26.30 29.09
CA ASP A 723 -2.91 -25.06 29.81
C ASP A 723 -2.49 -23.99 28.79
N SER A 724 -3.37 -23.03 28.51
CA SER A 724 -3.12 -22.00 27.50
C SER A 724 -2.02 -21.02 27.89
N SER A 725 -1.60 -21.00 29.17
CA SER A 725 -0.48 -20.18 29.64
C SER A 725 0.88 -20.78 29.25
N MET A 726 0.95 -22.09 29.01
CA MET A 726 2.20 -22.82 28.71
C MET A 726 2.36 -23.22 27.25
N GLY A 727 1.28 -23.25 26.48
CA GLY A 727 1.27 -23.66 25.08
C GLY A 727 -0.12 -23.58 24.47
N PHE A 728 -0.26 -24.08 23.26
CA PHE A 728 -1.55 -24.25 22.59
C PHE A 728 -1.55 -25.50 21.71
N ILE A 729 -2.72 -25.93 21.26
CA ILE A 729 -2.85 -27.07 20.35
C ILE A 729 -3.19 -26.56 18.96
N ARG A 730 -2.50 -27.07 17.94
CA ARG A 730 -2.91 -26.96 16.54
C ARG A 730 -3.63 -28.23 16.11
N ILE A 731 -4.82 -28.10 15.55
CA ILE A 731 -5.54 -29.21 14.91
C ILE A 731 -5.67 -28.89 13.43
N ASN A 732 -5.07 -29.74 12.59
CA ASN A 732 -4.91 -29.52 11.15
C ASN A 732 -4.36 -28.11 10.84
N SER A 733 -5.22 -27.22 10.35
CA SER A 733 -4.90 -25.85 9.96
C SER A 733 -5.24 -24.79 11.01
N ILE A 734 -5.86 -25.17 12.13
CA ILE A 734 -6.32 -24.24 13.17
C ILE A 734 -5.39 -24.25 14.37
N ASP A 735 -4.91 -23.07 14.75
CA ASP A 735 -4.37 -22.81 16.09
C ASP A 735 -5.50 -22.57 17.08
N LEU A 736 -5.63 -23.40 18.12
CA LEU A 736 -6.61 -23.20 19.18
C LEU A 736 -6.11 -22.13 20.16
N LYS A 737 -6.29 -20.86 19.76
CA LYS A 737 -5.95 -19.66 20.54
C LYS A 737 -7.20 -18.81 20.74
N SER A 738 -7.23 -18.01 21.80
CA SER A 738 -8.29 -17.03 22.03
C SER A 738 -8.38 -15.94 20.95
N THR A 739 -7.31 -15.74 20.18
CA THR A 739 -7.27 -14.83 19.03
C THR A 739 -7.78 -15.46 17.74
N THR A 740 -7.98 -16.78 17.70
CA THR A 740 -8.46 -17.47 16.50
C THR A 740 -9.97 -17.31 16.40
N ARG A 741 -10.45 -16.76 15.27
CA ARG A 741 -11.87 -16.50 15.04
C ARG A 741 -12.69 -17.78 15.18
N GLY A 742 -13.69 -17.78 16.06
CA GLY A 742 -14.55 -18.94 16.34
C GLY A 742 -14.03 -19.90 17.41
N VAL A 743 -12.86 -19.64 18.01
CA VAL A 743 -12.34 -20.44 19.15
C VAL A 743 -12.66 -19.73 20.47
N ASN A 744 -13.76 -20.11 21.11
CA ASN A 744 -14.24 -19.47 22.35
C ASN A 744 -13.58 -20.00 23.63
N ASN A 745 -13.15 -21.28 23.64
CA ASN A 745 -12.52 -21.91 24.80
C ASN A 745 -11.30 -22.75 24.36
N PRO A 746 -10.12 -22.13 24.18
CA PRO A 746 -8.93 -22.85 23.73
C PRO A 746 -8.39 -23.86 24.76
N GLU A 747 -8.73 -23.73 26.05
CA GLU A 747 -8.26 -24.62 27.12
C GLU A 747 -9.01 -25.95 27.19
N ALA A 748 -10.25 -25.98 26.71
CA ALA A 748 -11.09 -27.16 26.65
C ALA A 748 -11.99 -27.12 25.41
N TRP A 749 -11.35 -27.12 24.24
CA TRP A 749 -12.02 -27.00 22.95
C TRP A 749 -12.64 -28.33 22.52
N THR A 750 -13.78 -28.26 21.84
CA THR A 750 -14.43 -29.42 21.23
C THR A 750 -14.80 -29.14 19.78
N GLY A 751 -14.63 -30.15 18.91
CA GLY A 751 -15.03 -30.07 17.52
C GLY A 751 -15.44 -31.43 16.95
N LYS A 752 -16.08 -31.41 15.79
CA LYS A 752 -16.59 -32.59 15.08
C LYS A 752 -15.79 -32.81 13.79
N TYR A 753 -15.28 -34.03 13.61
CA TYR A 753 -14.45 -34.42 12.47
C TYR A 753 -14.96 -35.70 11.80
N PHE A 754 -14.44 -36.00 10.61
CA PHE A 754 -14.92 -37.09 9.76
C PHE A 754 -14.13 -38.39 9.99
N LYS A 755 -14.86 -39.50 10.22
CA LYS A 755 -14.27 -40.84 10.34
C LYS A 755 -13.56 -41.22 9.05
N GLY A 756 -12.43 -41.92 9.14
CA GLY A 756 -11.68 -42.39 7.97
C GLY A 756 -10.81 -41.34 7.28
N VAL A 757 -10.79 -40.11 7.78
CA VAL A 757 -9.87 -39.05 7.32
C VAL A 757 -8.76 -38.89 8.37
N PRO A 758 -7.47 -38.99 7.99
CA PRO A 758 -6.37 -38.73 8.91
C PRO A 758 -6.40 -37.29 9.43
N LEU A 759 -6.28 -37.14 10.75
CA LEU A 759 -6.27 -35.90 11.50
C LEU A 759 -4.87 -35.64 12.05
N THR A 760 -4.35 -34.42 11.91
CA THR A 760 -3.07 -34.03 12.50
C THR A 760 -3.31 -33.13 13.71
N ILE A 761 -2.77 -33.47 14.87
CA ILE A 761 -2.86 -32.68 16.11
C ILE A 761 -1.45 -32.43 16.62
N LYS A 762 -1.08 -31.18 16.86
CA LYS A 762 0.26 -30.79 17.35
C LYS A 762 0.16 -29.95 18.61
N ALA A 763 0.93 -30.31 19.63
CA ALA A 763 1.14 -29.49 20.81
C ALA A 763 2.27 -28.48 20.53
N ILE A 764 1.99 -27.19 20.67
CA ILE A 764 2.94 -26.12 20.40
C ILE A 764 3.23 -25.37 21.72
N PRO A 765 4.43 -25.52 22.30
CA PRO A 765 4.77 -24.83 23.53
C PRO A 765 4.91 -23.31 23.30
N LYS A 766 4.57 -22.53 24.32
CA LYS A 766 4.96 -21.11 24.40
C LYS A 766 6.43 -21.01 24.82
N GLU A 767 7.00 -19.82 24.60
CA GLU A 767 8.36 -19.51 25.03
C GLU A 767 8.58 -19.83 26.52
N GLY A 768 9.69 -20.47 26.85
CA GLY A 768 10.02 -20.94 28.20
C GLY A 768 9.42 -22.31 28.59
N TYR A 769 8.64 -22.94 27.71
CA TYR A 769 8.04 -24.25 27.94
C TYR A 769 8.45 -25.26 26.87
N VAL A 770 8.30 -26.54 27.20
CA VAL A 770 8.46 -27.66 26.27
C VAL A 770 7.26 -28.59 26.40
N PHE A 771 6.91 -29.26 25.31
CA PHE A 771 5.95 -30.36 25.36
C PHE A 771 6.49 -31.48 26.24
N GLU A 772 5.67 -31.97 27.18
CA GLU A 772 6.04 -33.08 28.06
C GLU A 772 5.44 -34.40 27.60
N ARG A 773 4.12 -34.43 27.37
CA ARG A 773 3.37 -35.62 26.93
C ARG A 773 1.93 -35.26 26.55
N TRP A 774 1.25 -36.21 25.92
CA TRP A 774 -0.21 -36.22 25.82
C TRP A 774 -0.82 -37.01 26.99
N GLU A 775 -1.96 -36.57 27.53
CA GLU A 775 -2.87 -37.45 28.26
C GLU A 775 -3.97 -37.93 27.30
N GLY A 776 -4.34 -39.21 27.38
CA GLY A 776 -5.31 -39.85 26.49
C GLY A 776 -4.70 -40.70 25.37
N THR A 777 -3.37 -40.71 25.24
CA THR A 777 -2.61 -41.61 24.35
C THR A 777 -1.21 -41.86 24.92
N ASP A 778 -0.57 -42.96 24.54
CA ASP A 778 0.81 -43.32 24.93
C ASP A 778 1.87 -42.80 23.94
N GLU A 779 1.46 -42.02 22.93
CA GLU A 779 2.34 -41.45 21.92
C GLU A 779 3.30 -40.39 22.51
N ALA A 780 4.58 -40.52 22.21
CA ALA A 780 5.62 -39.64 22.73
C ALA A 780 5.85 -38.37 21.87
N SER A 781 5.40 -38.37 20.62
CA SER A 781 5.56 -37.25 19.69
C SER A 781 4.67 -36.06 20.09
N ASP A 782 5.19 -34.84 19.94
CA ASP A 782 4.40 -33.61 20.06
C ASP A 782 3.30 -33.49 18.98
N THR A 783 3.43 -34.29 17.92
CA THR A 783 2.55 -34.33 16.76
C THR A 783 1.95 -35.73 16.63
N LEU A 784 0.62 -35.80 16.61
CA LEU A 784 -0.17 -37.00 16.43
C LEU A 784 -0.81 -36.99 15.04
N VAL A 785 -0.73 -38.12 14.34
CA VAL A 785 -1.51 -38.37 13.12
C VAL A 785 -2.45 -39.53 13.39
N LEU A 786 -3.74 -39.23 13.54
CA LEU A 786 -4.76 -40.19 13.99
C LEU A 786 -5.80 -40.40 12.90
N THR A 787 -6.36 -41.61 12.80
CA THR A 787 -7.57 -41.87 12.00
C THR A 787 -8.66 -42.44 12.90
N PRO A 788 -9.29 -41.62 13.77
CA PRO A 788 -10.23 -42.11 14.76
C PRO A 788 -11.51 -42.66 14.13
N THR A 789 -12.04 -43.71 14.76
CA THR A 789 -13.35 -44.32 14.44
C THR A 789 -14.41 -44.05 15.51
N LYS A 790 -13.98 -43.48 16.64
CA LYS A 790 -14.75 -43.13 17.83
C LYS A 790 -14.28 -41.79 18.37
N ASP A 791 -15.05 -41.22 19.29
CA ASP A 791 -14.71 -39.95 19.95
C ASP A 791 -13.36 -40.06 20.67
N ILE A 792 -12.61 -38.96 20.66
CA ILE A 792 -11.28 -38.87 21.30
C ILE A 792 -11.24 -37.67 22.25
N SER A 793 -10.50 -37.83 23.34
CA SER A 793 -10.20 -36.78 24.31
C SER A 793 -8.71 -36.80 24.57
N LEU A 794 -8.03 -35.68 24.28
CA LEU A 794 -6.59 -35.55 24.43
C LEU A 794 -6.27 -34.28 25.20
N LYS A 795 -5.24 -34.33 26.03
CA LYS A 795 -4.71 -33.15 26.70
C LYS A 795 -3.22 -32.98 26.42
N ALA A 796 -2.84 -31.83 25.87
CA ALA A 796 -1.43 -31.48 25.76
C ALA A 796 -0.92 -31.03 27.13
N VAL A 797 0.14 -31.66 27.63
CA VAL A 797 0.80 -31.23 28.86
C VAL A 797 2.17 -30.67 28.52
N PHE A 798 2.40 -29.45 28.98
CA PHE A 798 3.66 -28.74 28.86
C PHE A 798 4.32 -28.65 30.23
N LYS A 799 5.64 -28.50 30.25
CA LYS A 799 6.42 -28.19 31.44
C LYS A 799 7.37 -27.04 31.14
N LYS A 800 7.84 -26.35 32.17
CA LYS A 800 8.94 -25.38 32.00
C LYS A 800 10.13 -26.10 31.38
N ALA A 801 10.76 -25.47 30.40
CA ALA A 801 12.04 -25.94 29.88
C ALA A 801 13.04 -26.04 31.04
N SER A 802 13.68 -27.21 31.23
CA SER A 802 14.78 -27.30 32.19
C SER A 802 15.98 -26.60 31.57
N SER A 803 16.33 -25.42 32.06
CA SER A 803 17.57 -24.75 31.69
C SER A 803 18.71 -25.39 32.48
N THR A 804 19.34 -26.42 31.94
CA THR A 804 20.74 -26.64 32.30
C THR A 804 21.53 -25.46 31.74
N GLU A 805 22.31 -24.81 32.59
CA GLU A 805 23.17 -23.70 32.19
C GLU A 805 24.50 -24.28 31.69
N CYS A 806 24.97 -23.80 30.53
CA CYS A 806 26.26 -24.11 29.93
C CYS A 806 27.20 -22.92 30.09
N LYS A 807 28.44 -23.19 30.47
CA LYS A 807 29.53 -22.20 30.45
C LYS A 807 30.15 -22.12 29.06
N ILE A 808 30.15 -20.92 28.51
CA ILE A 808 30.83 -20.59 27.26
C ILE A 808 32.05 -19.78 27.59
N SER A 809 33.21 -20.25 27.16
CA SER A 809 34.48 -19.57 27.40
C SER A 809 35.27 -19.38 26.12
N GLY A 810 36.35 -18.62 26.18
CA GLY A 810 37.27 -18.49 25.05
C GLY A 810 38.32 -17.42 25.29
N TYR A 811 39.17 -17.25 24.29
CA TYR A 811 40.20 -16.21 24.26
C TYR A 811 40.01 -15.31 23.03
N VAL A 812 40.12 -14.00 23.21
CA VAL A 812 40.14 -12.99 22.14
C VAL A 812 41.51 -12.31 22.12
N LYS A 813 42.00 -11.99 20.93
CA LYS A 813 43.25 -11.23 20.75
C LYS A 813 43.12 -10.30 19.54
N PRO A 814 43.65 -9.06 19.62
CA PRO A 814 43.71 -8.20 18.45
C PRO A 814 44.80 -8.64 17.46
N ASP A 815 44.59 -8.39 16.17
CA ASP A 815 45.53 -8.74 15.08
C ASP A 815 46.67 -7.73 14.88
N LEU A 816 47.30 -7.32 15.98
CA LEU A 816 48.37 -6.34 15.99
C LEU A 816 49.49 -6.74 16.93
N PHE A 817 50.65 -6.11 16.76
CA PHE A 817 51.76 -6.23 17.68
C PHE A 817 51.69 -5.08 18.69
N SER A 818 51.73 -5.42 19.98
CA SER A 818 51.81 -4.45 21.08
C SER A 818 52.62 -5.05 22.23
N LYS A 819 53.26 -4.17 23.02
CA LYS A 819 53.93 -4.54 24.28
C LYS A 819 53.07 -4.25 25.51
N ALA A 820 51.86 -3.72 25.35
CA ALA A 820 50.97 -3.41 26.46
C ALA A 820 50.39 -4.68 27.07
N ASP A 821 50.46 -4.78 28.40
CA ASP A 821 50.03 -5.97 29.16
C ASP A 821 48.50 -6.18 29.16
N ASP A 822 47.74 -5.15 28.77
CA ASP A 822 46.28 -5.11 28.78
C ASP A 822 45.68 -5.07 27.35
N ILE A 823 46.49 -5.29 26.31
CA ILE A 823 46.03 -5.18 24.92
C ILE A 823 44.91 -6.18 24.57
N LYS A 824 44.76 -7.25 25.35
CA LYS A 824 43.73 -8.29 25.19
C LYS A 824 42.52 -8.12 26.11
N ALA A 825 42.53 -7.13 27.00
CA ALA A 825 41.42 -6.87 27.91
C ALA A 825 40.25 -6.17 27.21
N ASP A 826 39.09 -6.20 27.86
CA ASP A 826 37.93 -5.35 27.58
C ASP A 826 37.28 -5.56 26.20
N PHE A 827 37.47 -6.73 25.57
CA PHE A 827 36.61 -7.14 24.46
C PHE A 827 35.29 -7.66 25.02
N LYS A 828 34.18 -7.07 24.59
CA LYS A 828 32.84 -7.51 24.96
C LYS A 828 32.45 -8.70 24.12
N VAL A 829 32.07 -9.79 24.78
CA VAL A 829 31.44 -10.96 24.16
C VAL A 829 30.00 -11.00 24.64
N GLU A 830 29.05 -10.89 23.73
CA GLU A 830 27.61 -10.91 24.04
C GLU A 830 26.86 -11.93 23.19
N VAL A 831 25.75 -12.42 23.73
CA VAL A 831 24.91 -13.41 23.06
C VAL A 831 23.71 -12.71 22.47
N LEU A 832 23.62 -12.64 21.14
CA LEU A 832 22.53 -11.92 20.48
C LEU A 832 21.18 -12.59 20.81
N GLY A 833 20.21 -11.77 21.19
CA GLY A 833 18.89 -12.23 21.64
C GLY A 833 18.81 -12.60 23.14
N LEU A 834 19.93 -12.58 23.88
CA LEU A 834 19.96 -12.74 25.33
C LEU A 834 20.63 -11.53 26.00
N ASN A 835 20.20 -11.20 27.22
CA ASN A 835 20.85 -10.17 28.03
C ASN A 835 22.05 -10.75 28.82
N VAL A 836 22.98 -11.40 28.09
CA VAL A 836 24.16 -12.07 28.65
C VAL A 836 25.41 -11.57 27.93
N SER A 837 26.40 -11.10 28.69
CA SER A 837 27.69 -10.68 28.15
C SER A 837 28.82 -10.82 29.18
N ALA A 838 30.06 -10.84 28.69
CA ALA A 838 31.28 -10.80 29.50
C ALA A 838 32.34 -9.92 28.82
N LEU A 839 33.27 -9.37 29.60
CA LEU A 839 34.47 -8.71 29.10
C LEU A 839 35.67 -9.64 29.23
N THR A 840 36.60 -9.57 28.28
CA THR A 840 37.85 -10.31 28.39
C THR A 840 38.76 -9.75 29.48
N ASP A 841 39.48 -10.63 30.17
CA ASP A 841 40.56 -10.22 31.07
C ASP A 841 41.84 -9.86 30.30
N LYS A 842 42.91 -9.48 31.02
CA LYS A 842 44.22 -9.11 30.45
C LYS A 842 44.89 -10.22 29.61
N ASP A 843 44.54 -11.47 29.84
CA ASP A 843 45.05 -12.61 29.07
C ASP A 843 44.21 -12.88 27.82
N GLY A 844 43.10 -12.15 27.65
CA GLY A 844 42.11 -12.28 26.58
C GLY A 844 40.98 -13.23 26.89
N TYR A 845 40.91 -13.79 28.11
CA TYR A 845 39.96 -14.82 28.47
C TYR A 845 38.58 -14.23 28.82
N PHE A 846 37.51 -14.86 28.35
CA PHE A 846 36.14 -14.60 28.81
C PHE A 846 35.44 -15.90 29.22
N GLU A 847 34.48 -15.78 30.13
CA GLU A 847 33.51 -16.83 30.47
C GLU A 847 32.13 -16.19 30.68
N LEU A 848 31.09 -16.78 30.10
CA LEU A 848 29.70 -16.41 30.31
C LEU A 848 28.82 -17.65 30.42
N THR A 849 27.62 -17.51 30.96
CA THR A 849 26.70 -18.63 31.19
C THR A 849 25.43 -18.44 30.36
N VAL A 850 25.07 -19.44 29.58
CA VAL A 850 23.87 -19.45 28.72
C VAL A 850 23.03 -20.70 28.98
N PRO A 851 21.72 -20.68 28.72
CA PRO A 851 20.92 -21.90 28.69
C PRO A 851 21.41 -22.88 27.61
N GLU A 852 21.15 -24.17 27.78
CA GLU A 852 21.26 -25.11 26.65
C GLU A 852 20.36 -24.67 25.47
N SER A 853 20.85 -24.83 24.25
CA SER A 853 20.13 -24.49 23.02
C SER A 853 20.39 -25.52 21.92
N ASN A 854 19.32 -26.21 21.51
CA ASN A 854 19.32 -27.11 20.33
C ASN A 854 19.32 -26.34 19.00
N THR A 855 19.07 -25.04 19.02
CA THR A 855 19.11 -24.15 17.85
C THR A 855 20.34 -23.25 17.85
N GLY A 856 21.16 -23.33 18.91
CA GLY A 856 22.40 -22.60 19.00
C GLY A 856 22.26 -21.14 19.44
N TYR A 857 23.36 -20.39 19.30
CA TYR A 857 23.47 -18.97 19.61
C TYR A 857 24.39 -18.26 18.60
N VAL A 858 24.20 -16.95 18.46
CA VAL A 858 25.15 -16.05 17.78
C VAL A 858 25.85 -15.22 18.84
N PHE A 859 27.18 -15.29 18.86
CA PHE A 859 28.04 -14.53 19.77
C PHE A 859 28.63 -13.34 19.02
N LYS A 860 28.40 -12.13 19.50
CA LYS A 860 29.03 -10.92 18.97
C LYS A 860 30.20 -10.52 19.86
N ILE A 861 31.37 -10.35 19.24
CA ILE A 861 32.57 -9.83 19.87
C ILE A 861 32.79 -8.41 19.38
N SER A 862 32.90 -7.46 20.30
CA SER A 862 33.03 -6.04 19.99
C SER A 862 33.96 -5.32 20.96
N LYS A 863 34.56 -4.23 20.49
CA LYS A 863 35.33 -3.27 21.28
C LYS A 863 35.35 -1.96 20.49
N THR A 864 35.35 -0.82 21.19
CA THR A 864 35.42 0.50 20.55
C THR A 864 36.59 0.57 19.58
N ASN A 865 36.32 1.06 18.37
CA ASN A 865 37.25 1.17 17.24
C ASN A 865 37.77 -0.17 16.67
N TYR A 866 37.10 -1.30 16.95
CA TYR A 866 37.36 -2.60 16.35
C TYR A 866 36.15 -3.03 15.53
N LEU A 867 36.42 -3.63 14.37
CA LEU A 867 35.40 -4.24 13.53
C LEU A 867 34.78 -5.44 14.27
N SER A 868 33.47 -5.39 14.52
CA SER A 868 32.79 -6.43 15.30
C SER A 868 32.82 -7.78 14.58
N ARG A 869 32.84 -8.88 15.33
CA ARG A 869 32.83 -10.24 14.77
C ARG A 869 31.66 -11.02 15.32
N GLU A 870 30.93 -11.72 14.45
CA GLU A 870 29.87 -12.64 14.85
C GLU A 870 30.31 -14.09 14.67
N ILE A 871 29.98 -14.94 15.65
CA ILE A 871 30.27 -16.37 15.63
C ILE A 871 28.98 -17.13 15.91
N LYS A 872 28.55 -17.92 14.94
CA LYS A 872 27.38 -18.79 15.08
C LYS A 872 27.81 -20.18 15.59
N LYS A 873 27.10 -20.69 16.58
CA LYS A 873 27.13 -22.09 16.99
C LYS A 873 25.73 -22.65 16.83
N ASP A 874 25.58 -23.72 16.07
CA ASP A 874 24.27 -24.30 15.74
C ASP A 874 23.64 -25.08 16.89
N THR A 875 24.44 -25.53 17.87
CA THR A 875 23.97 -26.14 19.12
C THR A 875 24.90 -25.78 20.28
N VAL A 876 24.34 -25.65 21.48
CA VAL A 876 25.06 -25.46 22.75
C VAL A 876 24.39 -26.35 23.78
N LEU A 877 24.91 -27.56 23.99
CA LEU A 877 24.29 -28.57 24.86
C LEU A 877 25.14 -28.91 26.08
N ASN A 878 26.36 -28.39 26.15
CA ASN A 878 27.31 -28.60 27.24
C ASN A 878 28.23 -27.38 27.33
N ASP A 879 29.00 -27.28 28.42
CA ASP A 879 30.11 -26.34 28.54
C ASP A 879 31.04 -26.46 27.31
N MET A 880 31.37 -25.32 26.72
CA MET A 880 32.23 -25.29 25.52
C MET A 880 33.09 -24.04 25.45
N ALA A 881 34.19 -24.15 24.72
CA ALA A 881 35.05 -23.02 24.39
C ALA A 881 34.84 -22.59 22.93
N LEU A 882 34.63 -21.29 22.68
CA LEU A 882 34.57 -20.74 21.32
C LEU A 882 35.96 -20.69 20.67
N SER A 883 37.01 -20.60 21.49
CA SER A 883 38.41 -20.57 21.08
C SER A 883 39.31 -21.05 22.23
N SER A 884 40.58 -21.35 21.93
CA SER A 884 41.58 -21.70 22.94
C SER A 884 42.65 -20.63 23.05
N LYS A 885 43.53 -20.74 24.05
CA LYS A 885 44.65 -19.82 24.21
C LYS A 885 45.65 -19.90 23.06
N GLU A 886 45.79 -21.09 22.47
CA GLU A 886 46.66 -21.40 21.32
C GLU A 886 46.07 -20.90 19.99
N SER A 887 44.74 -20.84 19.90
CA SER A 887 43.99 -20.37 18.72
C SER A 887 42.87 -19.39 19.15
N PRO A 888 43.22 -18.16 19.56
CA PRO A 888 42.25 -17.17 20.02
C PRO A 888 41.42 -16.61 18.86
N LEU A 889 40.23 -16.08 19.18
CA LEU A 889 39.44 -15.30 18.24
C LEU A 889 40.16 -14.00 17.95
N ILE A 890 40.40 -13.76 16.66
CA ILE A 890 41.09 -12.58 16.20
C ILE A 890 40.06 -11.47 15.93
N LEU A 891 40.35 -10.27 16.42
CA LEU A 891 39.59 -9.05 16.13
C LEU A 891 40.50 -7.99 15.47
N TRP A 892 39.95 -7.27 14.50
CA TRP A 892 40.67 -6.28 13.70
C TRP A 892 40.35 -4.88 14.19
N ALA A 893 41.40 -4.12 14.52
CA ALA A 893 41.28 -2.70 14.84
C ALA A 893 41.11 -1.90 13.55
N GLY A 894 40.32 -0.82 13.59
CA GLY A 894 40.24 0.14 12.49
C GLY A 894 38.86 0.44 11.92
N ASP A 895 37.78 -0.02 12.54
CA ASP A 895 36.41 0.46 12.28
C ASP A 895 36.09 1.49 13.36
N VAL A 896 36.45 2.73 13.08
CA VAL A 896 36.58 3.83 14.04
C VAL A 896 35.25 4.54 14.20
N GLU A 897 34.81 4.68 15.44
CA GLU A 897 33.54 5.33 15.72
C GLU A 897 33.61 6.84 15.46
N ILE A 898 32.66 7.36 14.68
CA ILE A 898 32.41 8.79 14.49
C ILE A 898 31.11 9.12 15.21
N ASP A 899 31.19 10.06 16.16
CA ASP A 899 30.08 10.41 17.07
C ASP A 899 29.49 9.21 17.84
N GLY A 900 30.33 8.22 18.14
CA GLY A 900 29.96 7.00 18.87
C GLY A 900 29.26 5.95 18.02
N ILE A 901 29.31 6.06 16.70
CA ILE A 901 28.70 5.14 15.75
C ILE A 901 29.80 4.62 14.81
N SER A 902 29.89 3.29 14.68
CA SER A 902 30.72 2.61 13.67
C SER A 902 29.87 2.28 12.44
N ASP A 903 30.49 2.29 11.26
CA ASP A 903 29.81 2.00 9.98
C ASP A 903 29.89 0.52 9.58
N GLY A 904 30.63 -0.29 10.34
CA GLY A 904 30.79 -1.72 10.13
C GLY A 904 31.78 -2.09 9.03
N ALA A 905 32.63 -1.15 8.59
CA ALA A 905 33.61 -1.37 7.53
C ALA A 905 34.93 -0.62 7.77
N ILE A 906 36.06 -1.32 7.73
CA ILE A 906 37.39 -0.70 7.78
C ILE A 906 37.71 -0.07 6.42
N ASN A 907 37.67 1.25 6.31
CA ASN A 907 37.79 1.97 5.05
C ASN A 907 38.58 3.31 5.19
N LEU A 908 38.49 4.17 4.18
CA LEU A 908 39.26 5.42 4.14
C LEU A 908 38.80 6.43 5.21
N ILE A 909 37.53 6.37 5.61
CA ILE A 909 36.94 7.22 6.65
C ILE A 909 37.67 7.00 7.99
N ASP A 910 37.96 5.75 8.34
CA ASP A 910 38.65 5.40 9.58
C ASP A 910 40.08 5.94 9.62
N ILE A 911 40.79 5.80 8.50
CA ILE A 911 42.13 6.37 8.31
C ILE A 911 42.08 7.89 8.46
N MET A 912 41.08 8.55 7.87
CA MET A 912 40.90 9.99 7.99
C MET A 912 40.60 10.43 9.42
N GLU A 913 39.81 9.65 10.17
CA GLU A 913 39.49 9.97 11.56
C GLU A 913 40.72 9.85 12.45
N VAL A 914 41.50 8.76 12.34
CA VAL A 914 42.75 8.61 13.10
C VAL A 914 43.80 9.65 12.68
N ALA A 915 43.82 10.05 11.40
CA ALA A 915 44.71 11.10 10.90
C ALA A 915 44.46 12.48 11.56
N LYS A 916 43.26 12.75 12.10
CA LYS A 916 42.97 13.99 12.84
C LYS A 916 43.80 14.11 14.14
N ALA A 917 44.23 12.97 14.70
CA ALA A 917 45.06 12.88 15.89
C ALA A 917 46.51 12.45 15.57
N PHE A 918 46.93 12.52 14.31
CA PHE A 918 48.27 12.07 13.88
C PHE A 918 49.41 12.85 14.55
N ASN A 919 50.46 12.14 14.96
CA ASN A 919 51.62 12.63 15.72
C ASN A 919 51.29 13.20 17.12
N THR A 920 50.21 12.76 17.75
CA THR A 920 49.86 13.15 19.12
C THR A 920 50.30 12.11 20.15
N THR A 921 50.52 12.56 21.39
CA THR A 921 50.89 11.76 22.57
C THR A 921 49.93 12.07 23.73
N PRO A 922 49.88 11.28 24.83
CA PRO A 922 48.97 11.53 25.96
C PRO A 922 49.03 12.92 26.60
N ALA A 923 50.07 13.72 26.32
CA ALA A 923 50.17 15.10 26.78
C ALA A 923 49.41 16.10 25.90
N ASP A 924 49.00 15.70 24.69
CA ASP A 924 48.34 16.54 23.70
C ASP A 924 46.82 16.45 23.82
N GLU A 925 46.11 17.58 23.75
CA GLU A 925 44.65 17.65 23.87
C GLU A 925 43.90 16.84 22.80
N LYS A 926 44.53 16.65 21.63
CA LYS A 926 43.95 15.90 20.50
C LYS A 926 44.20 14.40 20.58
N TYR A 927 44.98 13.92 21.55
CA TYR A 927 45.25 12.51 21.72
C TYR A 927 44.01 11.77 22.21
N LYS A 928 43.62 10.71 21.49
CA LYS A 928 42.51 9.82 21.87
C LYS A 928 43.09 8.43 22.13
N ALA A 929 43.05 7.97 23.38
CA ALA A 929 43.67 6.70 23.78
C ALA A 929 43.13 5.49 22.99
N ASP A 930 41.85 5.52 22.60
CA ASP A 930 41.22 4.45 21.82
C ASP A 930 41.62 4.45 20.32
N MET A 931 42.41 5.43 19.86
CA MET A 931 43.00 5.49 18.52
C MET A 931 44.52 5.18 18.51
N ASP A 932 45.14 5.03 19.68
CA ASP A 932 46.48 4.43 19.85
C ASP A 932 46.31 2.90 19.96
N PHE A 933 46.10 2.25 18.82
CA PHE A 933 45.69 0.85 18.76
C PHE A 933 46.73 -0.11 19.32
N ASN A 934 48.00 0.22 19.20
CA ASN A 934 49.08 -0.59 19.76
C ASN A 934 49.48 -0.18 21.18
N LYS A 935 48.84 0.85 21.75
CA LYS A 935 49.09 1.38 23.10
C LYS A 935 50.56 1.73 23.34
N ASN A 936 51.23 2.32 22.36
CA ASN A 936 52.63 2.74 22.48
C ASN A 936 52.78 4.18 23.02
N ASN A 937 51.67 4.86 23.36
CA ASN A 937 51.53 6.25 23.75
C ASN A 937 51.81 7.26 22.61
N ALA A 938 51.58 6.89 21.36
CA ALA A 938 51.75 7.78 20.22
C ALA A 938 50.88 7.38 19.02
N ILE A 939 49.91 8.21 18.64
CA ILE A 939 49.11 7.98 17.43
C ILE A 939 49.94 8.38 16.21
N ASN A 940 50.39 7.40 15.43
CA ASN A 940 51.32 7.63 14.33
C ASN A 940 51.11 6.67 13.14
N MET A 941 52.08 6.56 12.26
CA MET A 941 51.99 5.69 11.07
C MET A 941 51.84 4.21 11.44
N GLU A 942 52.31 3.77 12.60
CA GLU A 942 52.10 2.41 13.10
C GLU A 942 50.60 2.09 13.29
N ASP A 943 49.81 3.04 13.78
CA ASP A 943 48.34 2.89 13.95
C ASP A 943 47.63 2.87 12.59
N ILE A 944 48.04 3.73 11.66
CA ILE A 944 47.51 3.72 10.29
C ILE A 944 47.82 2.39 9.58
N VAL A 945 49.00 1.81 9.80
CA VAL A 945 49.38 0.50 9.24
C VAL A 945 48.54 -0.62 9.84
N ILE A 946 48.13 -0.52 11.11
CA ILE A 946 47.23 -1.49 11.74
C ILE A 946 45.86 -1.48 11.05
N ILE A 947 45.28 -0.31 10.78
CA ILE A 947 44.03 -0.16 10.03
C ILE A 947 44.22 -0.71 8.60
N ALA A 948 45.29 -0.32 7.93
CA ALA A 948 45.54 -0.68 6.53
C ALA A 948 45.70 -2.19 6.30
N LYS A 949 46.05 -2.96 7.34
CA LYS A 949 46.19 -4.42 7.27
C LYS A 949 44.90 -5.12 6.85
N HIS A 950 43.75 -4.55 7.22
CA HIS A 950 42.41 -5.09 6.94
C HIS A 950 41.55 -4.08 6.19
N PHE A 951 42.17 -3.26 5.33
CA PHE A 951 41.45 -2.25 4.56
C PHE A 951 40.40 -2.89 3.63
N SER A 952 39.22 -2.28 3.57
CA SER A 952 38.00 -2.75 2.90
C SER A 952 37.33 -3.98 3.54
N ALA A 953 37.71 -4.37 4.75
CA ALA A 953 37.07 -5.46 5.47
C ALA A 953 35.75 -5.04 6.13
N THR A 954 34.80 -5.95 6.14
CA THR A 954 33.50 -5.92 6.84
C THR A 954 33.39 -7.12 7.78
N SER A 955 32.35 -7.15 8.61
CA SER A 955 32.16 -8.26 9.57
C SER A 955 32.03 -9.64 8.88
N ASP A 956 31.64 -9.69 7.59
CA ASP A 956 31.52 -10.91 6.80
C ASP A 956 32.86 -11.47 6.32
N ASP A 957 33.93 -10.69 6.39
CA ASP A 957 35.27 -11.07 5.91
C ASP A 957 36.07 -11.88 6.96
N TYR A 958 35.58 -11.99 8.19
CA TYR A 958 36.18 -12.88 9.20
C TYR A 958 36.00 -14.35 8.80
N GLU A 959 37.11 -15.10 8.75
CA GLU A 959 37.12 -16.56 8.51
C GLU A 959 36.43 -17.39 9.61
#